data_AF-A0A842ZRL9-F1
#
_entry.id   AF-A0A842ZRL9-F1
#
_cell.length_a   1.000
_cell.length_b   1.000
_cell.length_c   1.000
_cell.angle_alpha   90.00
_cell.angle_beta   90.00
_cell.angle_gamma   90.00
#
_symmetry.space_group_name_H-M   'P 1'
#
loop_
_entity.id
_entity.type
_entity.pdbx_description
1 polymer ?
#
loop_
_entity_poly.entity_id
_entity_poly.type
_entity_poly.pdbx_seq_one_letter_code
_entity_poly.pdbx_strand_id
1 'polypeptide(L)'
;MLLFTNCVRFFVPFENCKADTPPTLYVGPGETYTHIQDAINNATDGYRIFVYNGTYYENLTINYRIDLFGEDRSITIINGNGTDTTITVNANNVNISHFTITNNGSMRNGSNIQVNRGRSIITDNIISNGYHGVYLNNSDGHLIYDNIIEENTGNGIRLNQSDSNTNISYNTIKGNGNGLYLYSSGGNKIYNNVIQYNDANGVFLNSTCNDNYIVNNNCSYNNHSGIYLNDYSNYSTISNNQINRNNDSGLVLENCSWAIIANGNTIRRNTNYGLMIIGSSNTIQRNTITYNKKDGMYFSADDNNTISSNSIGFNTLAGIRLYNSTADYIYSNEINNNSQYGIYLDFFTIDNSIYNNYLHDNTVNAADKSLRRNSWNITKTDGLNIIGGTKLSGNYWDNYDEISEGANDNDGDGIADSPYTIYASNTDSGPLLDTIKPHIETPQASPSSQTLGKYTNISVTITDNTKIKAVYLNITNPNGQRNNFSIVQNKTGNTYYCNKRFSPTGNYTYYIIAKDPRNWNHSVNRTFSIRPGDPPTIKDNSPTSGAPSMNFTFNATVTSKDAVASDLQVYVVWSHGNTLNNSTMAISHGNYFVKTALLAHSIANLTYHFYATDKWGNHAVTENKKVKITDTRRPVIRINRYGPSFEDLPNSYTFGVTVTDDSIVSNVTIEYWYNNSNKMTANMDSMGNNYYKKVIVPEGSPEKVFCVINATDVAGNTNDTKKPVACHGGPYSGFVLEEIRFNGSRSYDLDGTINSYAWNFGDGTIGNGSRPTHTYYSNGSYTVSLTVTDNEGKNGTNRTSIYIVTLAMHKIPAPQLTLLNARFNLTLSEQFFCYDSDGNGVVDTFVDPNHILTAVHNRPITLSDNICFLLSIGDDPVPEFFWNTTTDRIFSIGHTIGIVQNMVIDDANEQAIMDVTVDKEQWIYIEVNDQYPNSPVSITTKNRIISSDKFWRENQKIYVFDDPETEYQFTFDNIFPILTVTFSPPDGGVINGDNPTIKITYNVPVTIISATFNSINIESNLLSLDDKSYTYTPSGYLENGTYPLEINAQALQGKGFLSSSAMYFYFAYEIPPQKSFLEKNWLGMVLGGCIGAIGGLLIFFRLKNVSIDGFIYMKNRKIVPFFKSIIVGPVSVRIPDEHLSKAEFYVDGVLKDETTTFPALWQWNEKAFMKHTLETKVYDVDGNSASSGEMEFYIFNLSKSKEN
;
A
#
# COMPACT_ATOMS: atom_id res chain seq x y z
N MET A 1 -36.95 20.38 -49.91
CA MET A 1 -38.07 20.33 -50.87
C MET A 1 -39.10 19.37 -50.27
N LEU A 2 -40.33 19.86 -49.97
CA LEU A 2 -41.46 19.08 -49.42
C LEU A 2 -41.20 18.49 -48.00
N LEU A 3 -42.17 18.33 -47.07
CA LEU A 3 -43.52 18.90 -46.88
C LEU A 3 -43.86 18.82 -45.37
N PHE A 4 -44.46 19.88 -44.81
CA PHE A 4 -45.72 19.95 -44.01
C PHE A 4 -46.01 18.83 -42.95
N THR A 5 -46.56 19.08 -41.74
CA THR A 5 -47.35 20.24 -41.26
C THR A 5 -47.49 20.29 -39.72
N ASN A 6 -47.62 21.50 -39.16
CA ASN A 6 -48.60 22.03 -38.18
C ASN A 6 -49.32 21.06 -37.19
N CYS A 7 -49.61 21.46 -35.95
CA CYS A 7 -50.19 22.76 -35.55
C CYS A 7 -49.65 23.38 -34.25
N VAL A 8 -49.44 24.71 -34.30
CA VAL A 8 -49.35 25.61 -33.15
C VAL A 8 -50.64 26.44 -33.08
N ARG A 9 -51.20 26.71 -31.88
CA ARG A 9 -52.22 27.77 -31.68
C ARG A 9 -52.05 28.57 -30.38
N PHE A 10 -51.35 29.69 -30.52
CA PHE A 10 -51.60 31.02 -29.96
C PHE A 10 -51.93 31.23 -28.45
N PHE A 11 -50.91 31.78 -27.76
CA PHE A 11 -50.93 32.99 -26.90
C PHE A 11 -51.85 33.10 -25.66
N VAL A 12 -51.20 33.24 -24.50
CA VAL A 12 -51.11 34.52 -23.76
C VAL A 12 -49.66 34.70 -23.26
N PRO A 13 -49.17 35.94 -23.02
CA PRO A 13 -47.79 36.17 -22.60
C PRO A 13 -47.60 35.94 -21.10
N PHE A 14 -46.43 35.46 -20.71
CA PHE A 14 -45.92 35.52 -19.33
C PHE A 14 -44.61 36.32 -19.30
N GLU A 15 -44.36 36.98 -18.18
CA GLU A 15 -43.40 38.08 -18.06
C GLU A 15 -41.94 37.63 -17.88
N ASN A 16 -41.02 38.58 -18.04
CA ASN A 16 -39.58 38.33 -17.94
C ASN A 16 -39.15 38.02 -16.49
N CYS A 17 -38.50 36.88 -16.27
CA CYS A 17 -37.64 36.66 -15.09
C CYS A 17 -36.22 36.33 -15.54
N LYS A 18 -35.27 37.22 -15.21
CA LYS A 18 -33.83 36.94 -15.29
C LYS A 18 -33.38 36.37 -13.94
N ALA A 19 -32.63 35.27 -13.94
CA ALA A 19 -32.11 34.68 -12.70
C ALA A 19 -30.82 35.41 -12.26
N ASP A 20 -30.96 36.38 -11.35
CA ASP A 20 -29.84 37.10 -10.72
C ASP A 20 -28.77 36.12 -10.21
N THR A 21 -27.50 36.57 -10.13
CA THR A 21 -26.44 35.83 -9.41
C THR A 21 -26.97 35.45 -8.03
N PRO A 22 -27.03 34.16 -7.67
CA PRO A 22 -27.88 33.66 -6.61
C PRO A 22 -27.55 34.35 -5.29
N PRO A 23 -28.47 35.15 -4.72
CA PRO A 23 -28.18 35.96 -3.54
C PRO A 23 -27.67 35.09 -2.40
N THR A 24 -26.50 35.46 -1.88
CA THR A 24 -25.80 34.72 -0.83
C THR A 24 -26.04 35.42 0.49
N LEU A 25 -26.58 34.68 1.46
CA LEU A 25 -26.76 35.12 2.84
C LEU A 25 -25.62 34.51 3.67
N TYR A 26 -25.04 35.33 4.55
CA TYR A 26 -23.88 34.96 5.37
C TYR A 26 -24.32 34.80 6.83
N VAL A 27 -23.91 33.69 7.45
CA VAL A 27 -24.28 33.34 8.82
C VAL A 27 -23.02 33.18 9.67
N GLY A 28 -22.90 33.95 10.76
CA GLY A 28 -21.77 33.83 11.67
C GLY A 28 -21.54 35.03 12.62
N PRO A 29 -20.46 34.99 13.42
CA PRO A 29 -20.14 36.05 14.38
C PRO A 29 -19.80 37.38 13.70
N GLY A 30 -20.69 38.37 13.82
CA GLY A 30 -20.54 39.70 13.21
C GLY A 30 -21.22 39.87 11.86
N GLU A 31 -21.85 38.82 11.33
CA GLU A 31 -22.64 38.86 10.10
C GLU A 31 -24.08 39.35 10.30
N THR A 32 -24.79 39.54 9.19
CA THR A 32 -26.20 39.96 9.18
C THR A 32 -27.12 38.92 9.86
N TYR A 33 -26.76 37.64 9.80
CA TYR A 33 -27.48 36.55 10.45
C TYR A 33 -26.57 35.83 11.46
N THR A 34 -27.05 35.64 12.69
CA THR A 34 -26.38 34.81 13.70
C THR A 34 -26.94 33.40 13.78
N HIS A 35 -28.05 33.14 13.08
CA HIS A 35 -28.76 31.86 13.04
C HIS A 35 -28.96 31.40 11.60
N ILE A 36 -28.80 30.10 11.35
CA ILE A 36 -28.91 29.52 10.02
C ILE A 36 -30.38 29.50 9.57
N GLN A 37 -31.31 29.16 10.47
CA GLN A 37 -32.74 29.16 10.13
C GLN A 37 -33.26 30.57 9.80
N ASP A 38 -32.71 31.63 10.38
CA ASP A 38 -33.10 33.00 10.02
C ASP A 38 -32.62 33.41 8.62
N ALA A 39 -31.46 32.94 8.17
CA ALA A 39 -31.07 33.05 6.77
C ALA A 39 -31.99 32.23 5.86
N ILE A 40 -32.33 30.98 6.22
CA ILE A 40 -33.28 30.14 5.45
C ILE A 40 -34.67 30.81 5.36
N ASN A 41 -35.14 31.45 6.43
CA ASN A 41 -36.42 32.17 6.47
C ASN A 41 -36.45 33.42 5.57
N ASN A 42 -35.28 34.02 5.27
CA ASN A 42 -35.14 35.17 4.38
C ASN A 42 -34.68 34.79 2.96
N ALA A 43 -34.43 33.51 2.71
CA ALA A 43 -34.04 33.00 1.40
C ALA A 43 -35.25 32.79 0.47
N THR A 44 -35.00 32.76 -0.84
CA THR A 44 -35.97 32.29 -1.85
C THR A 44 -35.32 31.30 -2.81
N ASP A 45 -36.10 30.62 -3.65
CA ASP A 45 -35.59 29.63 -4.60
C ASP A 45 -34.39 30.14 -5.43
N GLY A 46 -33.31 29.36 -5.40
CA GLY A 46 -32.02 29.66 -6.02
C GLY A 46 -30.98 30.31 -5.10
N TYR A 47 -31.33 30.73 -3.88
CA TYR A 47 -30.40 31.41 -2.97
C TYR A 47 -29.26 30.52 -2.46
N ARG A 48 -28.22 31.16 -1.93
CA ARG A 48 -27.08 30.54 -1.25
C ARG A 48 -27.03 30.94 0.21
N ILE A 49 -26.62 30.03 1.07
CA ILE A 49 -26.37 30.29 2.49
C ILE A 49 -24.98 29.76 2.84
N PHE A 50 -24.09 30.69 3.16
CA PHE A 50 -22.74 30.38 3.65
C PHE A 50 -22.71 30.51 5.16
N VAL A 51 -22.13 29.51 5.82
CA VAL A 51 -22.05 29.44 7.30
C VAL A 51 -20.59 29.40 7.73
N TYR A 52 -20.15 30.43 8.45
CA TYR A 52 -18.81 30.51 9.04
C TYR A 52 -18.64 29.50 10.19
N ASN A 53 -17.40 29.12 10.46
CA ASN A 53 -17.03 28.16 11.49
C ASN A 53 -17.60 28.48 12.88
N GLY A 54 -18.11 27.46 13.57
CA GLY A 54 -18.82 27.58 14.85
C GLY A 54 -19.86 26.49 15.07
N THR A 55 -20.44 26.44 16.27
CA THR A 55 -21.49 25.47 16.63
C THR A 55 -22.86 26.13 16.70
N TYR A 56 -23.75 25.75 15.79
CA TYR A 56 -25.10 26.25 15.62
C TYR A 56 -26.10 25.24 16.21
N TYR A 57 -26.70 25.60 17.34
CA TYR A 57 -27.63 24.74 18.08
C TYR A 57 -29.06 24.92 17.56
N GLU A 58 -29.31 24.46 16.34
CA GLU A 58 -30.54 24.71 15.57
C GLU A 58 -31.06 23.44 14.88
N ASN A 59 -32.37 23.43 14.59
CA ASN A 59 -32.99 22.47 13.67
C ASN A 59 -33.48 23.23 12.44
N LEU A 60 -33.10 22.78 11.26
CA LEU A 60 -33.31 23.49 10.00
C LEU A 60 -34.47 22.88 9.21
N THR A 61 -35.37 23.72 8.70
CA THR A 61 -36.43 23.32 7.78
C THR A 61 -36.29 24.08 6.46
N ILE A 62 -35.76 23.38 5.45
CA ILE A 62 -35.46 23.93 4.13
C ILE A 62 -36.67 23.70 3.22
N ASN A 63 -37.49 24.74 3.06
CA ASN A 63 -38.69 24.73 2.21
C ASN A 63 -38.47 25.36 0.81
N TYR A 64 -37.24 25.81 0.52
CA TYR A 64 -36.83 26.46 -0.74
C TYR A 64 -35.64 25.73 -1.36
N ARG A 65 -35.50 25.81 -2.68
CA ARG A 65 -34.31 25.34 -3.39
C ARG A 65 -33.11 26.24 -3.04
N ILE A 66 -32.12 25.74 -2.30
CA ILE A 66 -30.92 26.50 -1.91
C ILE A 66 -29.63 25.67 -1.98
N ASP A 67 -28.49 26.33 -2.12
CA ASP A 67 -27.19 25.77 -1.73
C ASP A 67 -26.90 26.20 -0.28
N LEU A 68 -26.80 25.25 0.65
CA LEU A 68 -26.39 25.47 2.04
C LEU A 68 -25.00 24.85 2.25
N PHE A 69 -23.99 25.66 2.56
CA PHE A 69 -22.62 25.18 2.70
C PHE A 69 -21.83 25.87 3.80
N GLY A 70 -21.03 25.09 4.52
CA GLY A 70 -20.15 25.56 5.59
C GLY A 70 -18.77 26.03 5.10
N GLU A 71 -17.97 26.52 6.04
CA GLU A 71 -16.59 26.96 5.82
C GLU A 71 -15.59 25.78 5.92
N ASP A 72 -15.80 24.84 6.85
CA ASP A 72 -15.02 23.60 7.01
C ASP A 72 -15.88 22.54 7.73
N ARG A 73 -15.98 21.34 7.13
CA ARG A 73 -16.78 20.20 7.64
C ARG A 73 -16.45 19.77 9.08
N SER A 74 -15.25 20.07 9.54
CA SER A 74 -14.69 19.64 10.83
C SER A 74 -15.08 20.55 11.99
N ILE A 75 -15.45 21.81 11.69
CA ILE A 75 -15.62 22.89 12.68
C ILE A 75 -16.79 23.85 12.40
N THR A 76 -17.47 23.74 11.25
CA THR A 76 -18.82 24.27 11.04
C THR A 76 -19.83 23.18 11.46
N ILE A 77 -20.44 23.31 12.64
CA ILE A 77 -21.22 22.26 13.30
C ILE A 77 -22.70 22.67 13.41
N ILE A 78 -23.62 21.84 12.91
CA ILE A 78 -25.08 21.97 13.11
C ILE A 78 -25.50 20.90 14.13
N ASN A 79 -26.07 21.32 15.26
CA ASN A 79 -26.40 20.47 16.39
C ASN A 79 -27.91 20.48 16.72
N GLY A 80 -28.59 19.35 16.51
CA GLY A 80 -30.04 19.22 16.64
C GLY A 80 -30.62 19.21 18.06
N ASN A 81 -29.82 19.57 19.08
CA ASN A 81 -30.21 19.65 20.50
C ASN A 81 -30.89 18.39 21.09
N GLY A 82 -30.70 17.21 20.50
CA GLY A 82 -31.40 15.99 20.91
C GLY A 82 -32.88 15.95 20.53
N THR A 83 -33.30 16.69 19.49
CA THR A 83 -34.68 16.74 18.98
C THR A 83 -34.82 16.04 17.61
N ASP A 84 -36.04 15.74 17.17
CA ASP A 84 -36.35 14.68 16.20
C ASP A 84 -35.45 14.68 14.94
N THR A 85 -35.43 15.74 14.14
CA THR A 85 -34.61 15.81 12.91
C THR A 85 -33.84 17.14 12.81
N THR A 86 -32.51 17.06 12.62
CA THR A 86 -31.60 18.23 12.59
C THR A 86 -31.76 19.06 11.31
N ILE A 87 -31.87 18.42 10.14
CA ILE A 87 -32.15 19.10 8.86
C ILE A 87 -33.30 18.40 8.12
N THR A 88 -34.41 19.09 7.91
CA THR A 88 -35.56 18.62 7.12
C THR A 88 -35.61 19.34 5.76
N VAL A 89 -35.49 18.59 4.67
CA VAL A 89 -35.51 19.10 3.30
C VAL A 89 -36.87 18.81 2.64
N ASN A 90 -37.63 19.87 2.37
CA ASN A 90 -38.98 19.84 1.78
C ASN A 90 -39.04 20.44 0.36
N ALA A 91 -37.89 20.83 -0.21
CA ALA A 91 -37.74 21.33 -1.57
C ALA A 91 -36.84 20.41 -2.42
N ASN A 92 -37.06 20.41 -3.74
CA ASN A 92 -36.18 19.70 -4.67
C ASN A 92 -34.87 20.48 -4.88
N ASN A 93 -33.80 19.79 -5.30
CA ASN A 93 -32.54 20.43 -5.71
C ASN A 93 -31.89 21.32 -4.64
N VAL A 94 -31.95 20.87 -3.38
CA VAL A 94 -31.21 21.45 -2.26
C VAL A 94 -29.84 20.80 -2.16
N ASN A 95 -28.79 21.59 -1.94
CA ASN A 95 -27.42 21.09 -1.80
C ASN A 95 -26.91 21.35 -0.38
N ILE A 96 -26.24 20.38 0.24
CA ILE A 96 -25.71 20.44 1.62
C ILE A 96 -24.25 19.95 1.63
N SER A 97 -23.31 20.83 2.02
CA SER A 97 -21.89 20.46 2.13
C SER A 97 -21.09 21.21 3.22
N HIS A 98 -19.94 20.65 3.59
CA HIS A 98 -18.98 21.21 4.54
C HIS A 98 -19.51 21.39 5.97
N PHE A 99 -20.33 20.46 6.48
CA PHE A 99 -20.81 20.49 7.87
C PHE A 99 -20.48 19.22 8.66
N THR A 100 -20.31 19.38 9.98
CA THR A 100 -20.64 18.31 10.94
C THR A 100 -22.10 18.47 11.33
N ILE A 101 -22.95 17.50 11.04
CA ILE A 101 -24.40 17.50 11.34
C ILE A 101 -24.64 16.41 12.38
N THR A 102 -25.10 16.79 13.56
CA THR A 102 -25.04 15.88 14.72
C THR A 102 -26.14 16.10 15.76
N ASN A 103 -26.28 15.12 16.67
CA ASN A 103 -27.12 15.20 17.87
C ASN A 103 -28.63 15.42 17.55
N ASN A 104 -29.15 14.73 16.54
CA ASN A 104 -30.59 14.50 16.44
C ASN A 104 -31.03 13.50 17.53
N GLY A 105 -32.26 13.66 18.03
CA GLY A 105 -32.78 12.92 19.18
C GLY A 105 -33.00 11.42 18.95
N SER A 106 -33.05 10.67 20.05
CA SER A 106 -33.21 9.20 20.06
C SER A 106 -34.61 8.68 19.69
N MET A 107 -35.40 9.46 18.95
CA MET A 107 -36.70 9.04 18.44
C MET A 107 -36.52 8.17 17.18
N ARG A 108 -37.29 7.09 17.08
CA ARG A 108 -37.14 6.05 16.03
C ARG A 108 -37.42 6.49 14.58
N ASN A 109 -37.80 7.75 14.37
CA ASN A 109 -38.01 8.34 13.04
C ASN A 109 -37.03 9.49 12.74
N GLY A 110 -36.27 9.92 13.75
CA GLY A 110 -35.42 11.10 13.69
C GLY A 110 -34.20 10.91 12.81
N SER A 111 -33.76 11.97 12.14
CA SER A 111 -32.61 11.94 11.22
C SER A 111 -31.69 13.16 11.39
N ASN A 112 -30.38 13.01 11.20
CA ASN A 112 -29.49 14.16 11.05
C ASN A 112 -29.84 14.93 9.74
N ILE A 113 -30.10 14.23 8.64
CA ILE A 113 -30.72 14.79 7.44
C ILE A 113 -31.92 13.94 7.00
N GLN A 114 -33.11 14.53 6.89
CA GLN A 114 -34.28 13.93 6.25
C GLN A 114 -34.63 14.67 4.96
N VAL A 115 -34.92 13.93 3.88
CA VAL A 115 -35.22 14.49 2.57
C VAL A 115 -36.54 13.95 2.02
N ASN A 116 -37.52 14.84 1.84
CA ASN A 116 -38.89 14.54 1.40
C ASN A 116 -39.16 14.94 -0.07
N ARG A 117 -38.13 15.37 -0.81
CA ARG A 117 -38.18 15.85 -2.22
C ARG A 117 -36.88 15.55 -2.96
N GLY A 118 -37.00 15.26 -4.25
CA GLY A 118 -35.93 14.66 -5.06
C GLY A 118 -34.77 15.59 -5.46
N ARG A 119 -33.73 14.97 -6.04
CA ARG A 119 -32.59 15.64 -6.70
C ARG A 119 -31.70 16.54 -5.83
N SER A 120 -31.69 16.31 -4.52
CA SER A 120 -30.79 16.98 -3.57
C SER A 120 -29.40 16.33 -3.59
N ILE A 121 -28.35 17.14 -3.42
CA ILE A 121 -26.95 16.69 -3.30
C ILE A 121 -26.51 16.81 -1.83
N ILE A 122 -25.91 15.76 -1.28
CA ILE A 122 -25.35 15.73 0.07
C ILE A 122 -23.89 15.27 -0.06
N THR A 123 -22.94 16.16 0.19
CA THR A 123 -21.51 15.88 -0.06
C THR A 123 -20.59 16.55 0.93
N ASP A 124 -19.46 15.92 1.24
CA ASP A 124 -18.42 16.47 2.10
C ASP A 124 -18.94 16.90 3.50
N ASN A 125 -19.68 15.99 4.16
CA ASN A 125 -20.20 16.19 5.51
C ASN A 125 -19.77 15.08 6.47
N ILE A 126 -19.71 15.39 7.77
CA ILE A 126 -19.65 14.42 8.86
C ILE A 126 -21.05 14.33 9.49
N ILE A 127 -21.68 13.17 9.45
CA ILE A 127 -23.10 12.98 9.84
C ILE A 127 -23.17 11.94 10.96
N SER A 128 -23.31 12.37 12.22
CA SER A 128 -22.99 11.51 13.35
C SER A 128 -23.84 11.67 14.61
N ASN A 129 -23.77 10.69 15.52
CA ASN A 129 -24.41 10.72 16.84
C ASN A 129 -25.93 10.99 16.78
N GLY A 130 -26.61 10.38 15.81
CA GLY A 130 -28.06 10.52 15.59
C GLY A 130 -28.85 9.22 15.74
N TYR A 131 -30.08 9.20 15.23
CA TYR A 131 -30.84 7.97 15.01
C TYR A 131 -30.73 7.48 13.55
N HIS A 132 -31.01 8.32 12.55
CA HIS A 132 -30.64 8.05 11.16
C HIS A 132 -29.64 9.11 10.68
N GLY A 133 -28.64 8.70 9.89
CA GLY A 133 -27.71 9.65 9.30
C GLY A 133 -28.39 10.47 8.20
N VAL A 134 -28.61 9.84 7.05
CA VAL A 134 -29.40 10.39 5.94
C VAL A 134 -30.63 9.52 5.69
N TYR A 135 -31.81 10.14 5.69
CA TYR A 135 -33.09 9.47 5.42
C TYR A 135 -33.77 10.07 4.18
N LEU A 136 -33.84 9.29 3.10
CA LEU A 136 -34.64 9.58 1.91
C LEU A 136 -36.03 8.95 2.07
N ASN A 137 -37.06 9.79 1.96
CA ASN A 137 -38.45 9.46 2.26
C ASN A 137 -39.35 9.84 1.07
N ASN A 138 -39.66 8.84 0.23
CA ASN A 138 -40.40 9.00 -1.03
C ASN A 138 -39.75 10.08 -1.93
N SER A 139 -38.44 9.99 -2.13
CA SER A 139 -37.63 11.00 -2.80
C SER A 139 -36.48 10.38 -3.62
N ASP A 140 -36.38 10.79 -4.89
CA ASP A 140 -35.64 10.07 -5.93
C ASP A 140 -34.55 10.94 -6.59
N GLY A 141 -33.61 10.29 -7.30
CA GLY A 141 -32.60 10.98 -8.10
C GLY A 141 -31.54 11.74 -7.30
N HIS A 142 -31.23 11.29 -6.08
CA HIS A 142 -30.26 11.94 -5.19
C HIS A 142 -28.81 11.63 -5.53
N LEU A 143 -27.89 12.48 -5.06
CA LEU A 143 -26.45 12.24 -5.11
C LEU A 143 -25.87 12.41 -3.70
N ILE A 144 -25.43 11.31 -3.09
CA ILE A 144 -24.84 11.26 -1.74
C ILE A 144 -23.42 10.72 -1.89
N TYR A 145 -22.41 11.57 -1.73
CA TYR A 145 -21.01 11.17 -1.93
C TYR A 145 -20.01 11.89 -1.03
N ASP A 146 -18.87 11.25 -0.77
CA ASP A 146 -17.80 11.77 0.09
C ASP A 146 -18.30 12.27 1.48
N ASN A 147 -19.26 11.55 2.08
CA ASN A 147 -19.70 11.81 3.46
C ASN A 147 -19.10 10.76 4.41
N ILE A 148 -18.81 11.19 5.64
CA ILE A 148 -18.49 10.32 6.77
C ILE A 148 -19.78 10.18 7.59
N ILE A 149 -20.35 8.99 7.68
CA ILE A 149 -21.64 8.72 8.35
C ILE A 149 -21.39 7.71 9.47
N GLU A 150 -21.31 8.22 10.70
CA GLU A 150 -20.73 7.47 11.83
C GLU A 150 -21.54 7.52 13.13
N GLU A 151 -21.53 6.43 13.90
CA GLU A 151 -22.10 6.37 15.25
C GLU A 151 -23.61 6.76 15.34
N ASN A 152 -24.43 6.40 14.34
CA ASN A 152 -25.88 6.62 14.38
C ASN A 152 -26.61 5.37 14.90
N THR A 153 -27.48 5.53 15.89
CA THR A 153 -28.15 4.42 16.62
C THR A 153 -29.20 3.63 15.82
N GLY A 154 -29.44 4.03 14.58
CA GLY A 154 -30.22 3.35 13.54
C GLY A 154 -29.44 3.37 12.21
N ASN A 155 -30.12 3.42 11.07
CA ASN A 155 -29.44 3.29 9.78
C ASN A 155 -28.55 4.51 9.43
N GLY A 156 -27.34 4.27 8.90
CA GLY A 156 -26.46 5.32 8.40
C GLY A 156 -27.08 6.04 7.20
N ILE A 157 -27.42 5.31 6.14
CA ILE A 157 -28.31 5.78 5.07
C ILE A 157 -29.57 4.90 5.03
N ARG A 158 -30.74 5.54 4.94
CA ARG A 158 -32.04 4.89 4.75
C ARG A 158 -32.74 5.42 3.49
N LEU A 159 -33.17 4.50 2.63
CA LEU A 159 -34.10 4.77 1.53
C LEU A 159 -35.44 4.10 1.84
N ASN A 160 -36.53 4.84 1.64
CA ASN A 160 -37.91 4.37 1.86
C ASN A 160 -38.79 4.86 0.72
N GLN A 161 -39.29 3.94 -0.11
CA GLN A 161 -40.11 4.27 -1.29
C GLN A 161 -39.42 5.25 -2.25
N SER A 162 -38.08 5.15 -2.34
CA SER A 162 -37.20 6.03 -3.11
C SER A 162 -36.71 5.28 -4.35
N ASP A 163 -37.52 5.31 -5.40
CA ASP A 163 -37.36 4.49 -6.59
C ASP A 163 -36.59 5.24 -7.69
N SER A 164 -35.47 4.67 -8.09
CA SER A 164 -34.58 5.05 -9.20
C SER A 164 -33.63 6.24 -8.97
N ASN A 165 -32.47 6.12 -9.62
CA ASN A 165 -31.49 7.18 -9.86
C ASN A 165 -30.83 7.81 -8.62
N THR A 166 -31.07 7.31 -7.40
CA THR A 166 -30.24 7.69 -6.26
C THR A 166 -28.86 7.05 -6.39
N ASN A 167 -27.82 7.88 -6.35
CA ASN A 167 -26.42 7.51 -6.38
C ASN A 167 -25.81 7.71 -4.98
N ILE A 168 -25.26 6.63 -4.43
CA ILE A 168 -24.58 6.59 -3.14
C ILE A 168 -23.17 6.07 -3.42
N SER A 169 -22.16 6.94 -3.40
CA SER A 169 -20.78 6.53 -3.71
C SER A 169 -19.70 7.26 -2.94
N TYR A 170 -18.55 6.60 -2.73
CA TYR A 170 -17.41 7.15 -1.97
C TYR A 170 -17.69 7.56 -0.51
N ASN A 171 -18.80 7.11 0.10
CA ASN A 171 -19.09 7.41 1.50
C ASN A 171 -18.38 6.43 2.43
N THR A 172 -18.00 6.90 3.62
CA THR A 172 -17.49 6.09 4.74
C THR A 172 -18.60 5.93 5.77
N ILE A 173 -19.15 4.74 5.91
CA ILE A 173 -20.36 4.44 6.70
C ILE A 173 -20.00 3.40 7.77
N LYS A 174 -19.92 3.82 9.05
CA LYS A 174 -19.43 2.96 10.15
C LYS A 174 -20.18 3.14 11.48
N GLY A 175 -20.21 2.11 12.33
CA GLY A 175 -20.79 2.24 13.67
C GLY A 175 -22.29 2.58 13.69
N ASN A 176 -23.02 2.27 12.60
CA ASN A 176 -24.47 2.51 12.52
C ASN A 176 -25.26 1.21 12.75
N GLY A 177 -26.56 1.32 13.02
CA GLY A 177 -27.47 0.17 13.16
C GLY A 177 -27.48 -0.77 11.95
N ASN A 178 -27.79 -0.26 10.75
CA ASN A 178 -27.31 -0.84 9.50
C ASN A 178 -26.49 0.25 8.80
N GLY A 179 -25.49 -0.12 8.00
CA GLY A 179 -24.77 0.87 7.20
C GLY A 179 -25.73 1.55 6.22
N LEU A 180 -26.36 0.75 5.36
CA LEU A 180 -27.25 1.22 4.31
C LEU A 180 -28.48 0.30 4.18
N TYR A 181 -29.67 0.87 4.29
CA TYR A 181 -30.94 0.15 4.28
C TYR A 181 -31.90 0.69 3.22
N LEU A 182 -32.34 -0.17 2.30
CA LEU A 182 -33.35 0.11 1.28
C LEU A 182 -34.64 -0.65 1.65
N TYR A 183 -35.76 0.07 1.65
CA TYR A 183 -37.10 -0.50 1.78
C TYR A 183 -37.97 -0.06 0.60
N SER A 184 -38.46 -1.01 -0.19
CA SER A 184 -39.20 -0.78 -1.44
C SER A 184 -38.60 0.36 -2.26
N SER A 185 -37.32 0.22 -2.61
CA SER A 185 -36.52 1.25 -3.28
C SER A 185 -35.62 0.59 -4.33
N GLY A 186 -36.10 0.53 -5.58
CA GLY A 186 -35.43 -0.09 -6.72
C GLY A 186 -34.59 0.88 -7.56
N GLY A 187 -33.80 0.35 -8.50
CA GLY A 187 -33.12 1.14 -9.54
C GLY A 187 -32.04 2.12 -9.07
N ASN A 188 -31.47 1.90 -7.88
CA ASN A 188 -30.47 2.78 -7.27
C ASN A 188 -29.04 2.22 -7.43
N LYS A 189 -28.04 3.09 -7.25
CA LYS A 189 -26.61 2.80 -7.45
C LYS A 189 -25.83 3.01 -6.16
N ILE A 190 -25.21 1.95 -5.66
CA ILE A 190 -24.43 1.90 -4.43
C ILE A 190 -23.03 1.41 -4.82
N TYR A 191 -22.05 2.31 -4.92
CA TYR A 191 -20.71 1.90 -5.39
C TYR A 191 -19.52 2.64 -4.76
N ASN A 192 -18.38 1.98 -4.66
CA ASN A 192 -17.14 2.51 -4.06
C ASN A 192 -17.29 3.01 -2.59
N ASN A 193 -18.28 2.52 -1.82
CA ASN A 193 -18.46 2.92 -0.41
C ASN A 193 -17.69 1.97 0.54
N VAL A 194 -17.26 2.52 1.69
CA VAL A 194 -16.71 1.73 2.81
C VAL A 194 -17.80 1.56 3.86
N ILE A 195 -18.25 0.33 4.12
CA ILE A 195 -19.44 0.05 4.94
C ILE A 195 -19.09 -1.01 6.00
N GLN A 196 -18.65 -0.57 7.18
CA GLN A 196 -17.97 -1.43 8.15
C GLN A 196 -18.40 -1.20 9.60
N TYR A 197 -18.23 -2.19 10.48
CA TYR A 197 -18.50 -2.06 11.92
C TYR A 197 -19.93 -1.63 12.26
N ASN A 198 -20.91 -1.92 11.41
CA ASN A 198 -22.33 -1.63 11.68
C ASN A 198 -22.96 -2.77 12.51
N ASP A 199 -23.91 -2.44 13.38
CA ASP A 199 -24.47 -3.34 14.41
C ASP A 199 -25.35 -4.47 13.87
N ALA A 200 -25.87 -4.32 12.66
CA ALA A 200 -26.51 -5.37 11.89
C ALA A 200 -25.80 -5.52 10.53
N ASN A 201 -26.47 -5.19 9.43
CA ASN A 201 -25.96 -5.45 8.09
C ASN A 201 -25.13 -4.28 7.55
N GLY A 202 -24.21 -4.58 6.63
CA GLY A 202 -23.55 -3.54 5.83
C GLY A 202 -24.55 -2.90 4.87
N VAL A 203 -25.01 -3.67 3.88
CA VAL A 203 -26.08 -3.28 2.95
C VAL A 203 -27.26 -4.24 3.12
N PHE A 204 -28.48 -3.72 3.32
CA PHE A 204 -29.70 -4.52 3.43
C PHE A 204 -30.82 -3.96 2.54
N LEU A 205 -31.28 -4.78 1.59
CA LEU A 205 -32.39 -4.52 0.67
C LEU A 205 -33.59 -5.35 1.11
N ASN A 206 -34.74 -4.71 1.32
CA ASN A 206 -35.93 -5.38 1.81
C ASN A 206 -37.21 -4.93 1.07
N SER A 207 -38.13 -5.88 0.88
CA SER A 207 -39.45 -5.69 0.30
C SER A 207 -39.43 -5.04 -1.09
N THR A 208 -39.17 -5.86 -2.12
CA THR A 208 -39.16 -5.53 -3.56
C THR A 208 -38.19 -4.42 -4.01
N CYS A 209 -36.96 -4.44 -3.51
CA CYS A 209 -35.90 -3.52 -3.94
C CYS A 209 -35.22 -4.01 -5.24
N ASN A 210 -35.93 -3.96 -6.36
CA ASN A 210 -35.47 -4.50 -7.65
C ASN A 210 -34.36 -3.65 -8.33
N ASP A 211 -33.64 -4.24 -9.29
CA ASP A 211 -32.78 -3.53 -10.27
C ASP A 211 -31.67 -2.65 -9.64
N ASN A 212 -31.23 -2.98 -8.42
CA ASN A 212 -30.20 -2.23 -7.70
C ASN A 212 -28.78 -2.67 -8.10
N TYR A 213 -27.86 -1.70 -8.16
CA TYR A 213 -26.45 -1.93 -8.52
C TYR A 213 -25.58 -1.75 -7.28
N ILE A 214 -25.00 -2.84 -6.77
CA ILE A 214 -24.13 -2.86 -5.59
C ILE A 214 -22.73 -3.29 -6.04
N VAL A 215 -21.85 -2.32 -6.30
CA VAL A 215 -20.59 -2.55 -7.04
C VAL A 215 -19.37 -1.97 -6.31
N ASN A 216 -18.26 -2.70 -6.23
CA ASN A 216 -16.99 -2.25 -5.62
C ASN A 216 -17.08 -1.80 -4.14
N ASN A 217 -18.11 -2.14 -3.37
CA ASN A 217 -18.24 -1.70 -1.97
C ASN A 217 -17.44 -2.59 -1.02
N ASN A 218 -17.00 -2.03 0.11
CA ASN A 218 -16.32 -2.76 1.18
C ASN A 218 -17.25 -2.99 2.38
N CYS A 219 -18.08 -4.03 2.27
CA CYS A 219 -19.07 -4.47 3.27
C CYS A 219 -18.46 -5.50 4.24
N SER A 220 -17.51 -5.06 5.07
CA SER A 220 -16.71 -5.93 5.94
C SER A 220 -16.85 -5.59 7.42
N TYR A 221 -16.56 -6.54 8.33
CA TYR A 221 -16.60 -6.34 9.79
C TYR A 221 -17.97 -5.91 10.37
N ASN A 222 -19.09 -6.17 9.70
CA ASN A 222 -20.42 -5.87 10.23
C ASN A 222 -20.91 -6.98 11.17
N ASN A 223 -21.77 -6.65 12.14
CA ASN A 223 -22.19 -7.56 13.21
C ASN A 223 -23.24 -8.60 12.77
N HIS A 224 -23.84 -8.44 11.59
CA HIS A 224 -24.68 -9.45 10.94
C HIS A 224 -24.09 -9.83 9.57
N SER A 225 -24.87 -9.78 8.48
CA SER A 225 -24.40 -10.10 7.13
C SER A 225 -23.83 -8.86 6.41
N GLY A 226 -22.84 -9.08 5.53
CA GLY A 226 -22.20 -8.00 4.79
C GLY A 226 -23.13 -7.34 3.76
N ILE A 227 -23.79 -8.15 2.93
CA ILE A 227 -24.86 -7.73 2.02
C ILE A 227 -26.02 -8.72 2.16
N TYR A 228 -27.25 -8.22 2.29
CA TYR A 228 -28.47 -9.03 2.44
C TYR A 228 -29.59 -8.49 1.54
N LEU A 229 -30.19 -9.36 0.72
CA LEU A 229 -31.38 -9.11 -0.09
C LEU A 229 -32.52 -10.02 0.40
N ASN A 230 -33.69 -9.44 0.69
CA ASN A 230 -34.89 -10.16 1.15
C ASN A 230 -36.17 -9.69 0.41
N ASP A 231 -37.25 -10.48 0.54
CA ASP A 231 -38.62 -10.21 0.09
C ASP A 231 -38.69 -9.76 -1.37
N TYR A 232 -38.30 -10.65 -2.31
CA TYR A 232 -38.44 -10.42 -3.76
C TYR A 232 -37.70 -9.18 -4.28
N SER A 233 -36.52 -8.87 -3.71
CA SER A 233 -35.61 -7.82 -4.19
C SER A 233 -34.76 -8.37 -5.36
N ASN A 234 -35.39 -8.45 -6.54
CA ASN A 234 -34.90 -9.18 -7.71
C ASN A 234 -33.94 -8.36 -8.61
N TYR A 235 -33.40 -8.97 -9.66
CA TYR A 235 -32.65 -8.32 -10.75
C TYR A 235 -31.42 -7.50 -10.34
N SER A 236 -30.98 -7.60 -9.09
CA SER A 236 -29.88 -6.78 -8.56
C SER A 236 -28.52 -7.29 -9.02
N THR A 237 -27.63 -6.37 -9.38
CA THR A 237 -26.26 -6.68 -9.81
C THR A 237 -25.29 -6.45 -8.65
N ILE A 238 -24.55 -7.51 -8.29
CA ILE A 238 -23.60 -7.52 -7.18
C ILE A 238 -22.23 -7.93 -7.72
N SER A 239 -21.29 -6.98 -7.81
CA SER A 239 -19.96 -7.21 -8.41
C SER A 239 -18.80 -6.49 -7.72
N ASN A 240 -17.61 -7.10 -7.75
CA ASN A 240 -16.35 -6.60 -7.17
C ASN A 240 -16.40 -6.20 -5.67
N ASN A 241 -17.42 -6.60 -4.92
CA ASN A 241 -17.56 -6.20 -3.53
C ASN A 241 -16.60 -6.98 -2.62
N GLN A 242 -16.05 -6.30 -1.60
CA GLN A 242 -15.25 -6.90 -0.55
C GLN A 242 -16.13 -7.17 0.68
N ILE A 243 -16.42 -8.45 0.93
CA ILE A 243 -17.43 -8.92 1.89
C ILE A 243 -16.74 -9.83 2.93
N ASN A 244 -16.00 -9.21 3.85
CA ASN A 244 -15.05 -9.92 4.71
C ASN A 244 -15.40 -9.86 6.19
N ARG A 245 -15.15 -10.96 6.92
CA ARG A 245 -15.16 -10.99 8.40
C ARG A 245 -16.46 -10.48 9.05
N ASN A 246 -17.60 -10.62 8.39
CA ASN A 246 -18.90 -10.29 9.00
C ASN A 246 -19.29 -11.40 10.01
N ASN A 247 -20.06 -11.05 11.05
CA ASN A 247 -20.35 -11.94 12.18
C ASN A 247 -21.51 -12.91 11.95
N ASP A 248 -22.25 -12.77 10.85
CA ASP A 248 -23.07 -13.83 10.26
C ASP A 248 -22.45 -14.30 8.92
N SER A 249 -23.14 -14.21 7.80
CA SER A 249 -22.72 -14.67 6.48
C SER A 249 -22.12 -13.51 5.67
N GLY A 250 -21.50 -13.82 4.54
CA GLY A 250 -20.99 -12.78 3.64
C GLY A 250 -22.13 -12.09 2.89
N LEU A 251 -22.69 -12.81 1.92
CA LEU A 251 -23.79 -12.38 1.06
C LEU A 251 -24.99 -13.32 1.25
N VAL A 252 -26.19 -12.76 1.43
CA VAL A 252 -27.43 -13.50 1.65
C VAL A 252 -28.51 -13.06 0.66
N LEU A 253 -29.15 -14.02 -0.01
CA LEU A 253 -30.34 -13.82 -0.84
C LEU A 253 -31.46 -14.74 -0.36
N GLU A 254 -32.54 -14.17 0.18
CA GLU A 254 -33.73 -14.92 0.60
C GLU A 254 -34.94 -14.52 -0.26
N ASN A 255 -35.50 -15.49 -0.99
CA ASN A 255 -36.62 -15.29 -1.94
C ASN A 255 -36.35 -14.18 -2.98
N CYS A 256 -35.10 -14.07 -3.48
CA CYS A 256 -34.64 -13.02 -4.39
C CYS A 256 -33.97 -13.65 -5.62
N SER A 257 -34.60 -13.50 -6.79
CA SER A 257 -34.22 -14.17 -8.04
C SER A 257 -33.74 -13.20 -9.13
N TRP A 258 -33.12 -13.75 -10.17
CA TRP A 258 -32.49 -13.06 -11.29
C TRP A 258 -31.38 -12.08 -10.89
N ALA A 259 -30.84 -12.20 -9.68
CA ALA A 259 -29.67 -11.45 -9.26
C ALA A 259 -28.41 -12.01 -9.94
N ILE A 260 -27.48 -11.10 -10.24
CA ILE A 260 -26.21 -11.40 -10.90
C ILE A 260 -25.09 -11.15 -9.89
N ILE A 261 -24.62 -12.23 -9.26
CA ILE A 261 -23.50 -12.23 -8.32
C ILE A 261 -22.25 -12.58 -9.13
N ALA A 262 -21.69 -11.58 -9.81
CA ALA A 262 -20.67 -11.80 -10.83
C ALA A 262 -19.43 -10.94 -10.63
N ASN A 263 -18.30 -11.43 -11.14
CA ASN A 263 -17.07 -10.68 -11.37
C ASN A 263 -16.46 -10.11 -10.08
N GLY A 264 -15.51 -10.83 -9.50
CA GLY A 264 -14.58 -10.30 -8.50
C GLY A 264 -15.14 -10.12 -7.08
N ASN A 265 -16.38 -10.54 -6.76
CA ASN A 265 -16.82 -10.48 -5.37
C ASN A 265 -15.93 -11.38 -4.50
N THR A 266 -15.42 -10.79 -3.43
CA THR A 266 -14.48 -11.36 -2.49
C THR A 266 -15.22 -11.63 -1.20
N ILE A 267 -15.50 -12.91 -0.90
CA ILE A 267 -16.43 -13.29 0.17
C ILE A 267 -15.71 -14.25 1.13
N ARG A 268 -15.09 -13.71 2.19
CA ARG A 268 -14.16 -14.48 3.01
C ARG A 268 -14.15 -14.21 4.50
N ARG A 269 -13.85 -15.26 5.28
CA ARG A 269 -13.71 -15.22 6.76
C ARG A 269 -14.99 -14.81 7.52
N ASN A 270 -16.16 -14.94 6.90
CA ASN A 270 -17.44 -14.71 7.55
C ASN A 270 -17.76 -15.86 8.54
N THR A 271 -18.57 -15.59 9.56
CA THR A 271 -18.76 -16.48 10.72
C THR A 271 -19.78 -17.60 10.50
N ASN A 272 -20.65 -17.47 9.51
CA ASN A 272 -21.45 -18.56 8.95
C ASN A 272 -20.97 -18.87 7.52
N TYR A 273 -21.81 -18.65 6.51
CA TYR A 273 -21.52 -19.03 5.13
C TYR A 273 -20.76 -17.91 4.40
N GLY A 274 -20.08 -18.25 3.31
CA GLY A 274 -19.64 -17.23 2.36
C GLY A 274 -20.86 -16.60 1.68
N LEU A 275 -21.54 -17.40 0.86
CA LEU A 275 -22.79 -17.06 0.19
C LEU A 275 -23.90 -18.01 0.65
N MET A 276 -25.02 -17.44 1.10
CA MET A 276 -26.25 -18.16 1.42
C MET A 276 -27.36 -17.76 0.44
N ILE A 277 -28.01 -18.74 -0.19
CA ILE A 277 -29.16 -18.55 -1.07
C ILE A 277 -30.29 -19.46 -0.56
N ILE A 278 -31.52 -18.95 -0.57
CA ILE A 278 -32.74 -19.65 -0.14
C ILE A 278 -33.92 -19.25 -1.03
N GLY A 279 -34.71 -20.21 -1.52
CA GLY A 279 -35.94 -19.96 -2.29
C GLY A 279 -35.76 -19.18 -3.59
N SER A 280 -34.62 -19.32 -4.28
CA SER A 280 -34.19 -18.37 -5.33
C SER A 280 -33.52 -18.98 -6.57
N SER A 281 -33.55 -18.24 -7.68
CA SER A 281 -32.94 -18.59 -8.98
C SER A 281 -31.96 -17.50 -9.46
N ASN A 282 -30.64 -17.72 -9.34
CA ASN A 282 -29.62 -16.68 -9.55
C ASN A 282 -28.41 -17.14 -10.39
N THR A 283 -27.60 -16.17 -10.86
CA THR A 283 -26.33 -16.43 -11.55
C THR A 283 -25.15 -16.02 -10.66
N ILE A 284 -24.24 -16.95 -10.39
CA ILE A 284 -23.09 -16.80 -9.50
C ILE A 284 -21.80 -17.17 -10.25
N GLN A 285 -21.02 -16.18 -10.69
CA GLN A 285 -19.83 -16.43 -11.52
C GLN A 285 -18.60 -15.57 -11.21
N ARG A 286 -17.40 -16.14 -11.33
CA ARG A 286 -16.10 -15.44 -11.12
C ARG A 286 -15.97 -14.77 -9.74
N ASN A 287 -16.43 -15.44 -8.69
CA ASN A 287 -16.29 -14.98 -7.30
C ASN A 287 -15.24 -15.80 -6.54
N THR A 288 -14.63 -15.21 -5.50
CA THR A 288 -13.66 -15.87 -4.62
C THR A 288 -14.25 -16.05 -3.22
N ILE A 289 -14.61 -17.29 -2.86
CA ILE A 289 -15.41 -17.61 -1.68
C ILE A 289 -14.61 -18.53 -0.73
N THR A 290 -13.93 -17.93 0.25
CA THR A 290 -12.81 -18.60 0.95
C THR A 290 -12.76 -18.40 2.46
N TYR A 291 -12.22 -19.37 3.20
CA TYR A 291 -11.99 -19.28 4.66
C TYR A 291 -13.24 -19.00 5.52
N ASN A 292 -14.45 -19.26 5.04
CA ASN A 292 -15.67 -19.04 5.83
C ASN A 292 -15.87 -20.17 6.86
N LYS A 293 -16.47 -19.85 8.02
CA LYS A 293 -16.55 -20.75 9.18
C LYS A 293 -17.59 -21.89 9.06
N LYS A 294 -18.37 -21.94 7.98
CA LYS A 294 -19.22 -23.08 7.58
C LYS A 294 -18.90 -23.50 6.14
N ASP A 295 -19.92 -23.62 5.30
CA ASP A 295 -19.76 -23.88 3.87
C ASP A 295 -19.36 -22.61 3.12
N GLY A 296 -18.68 -22.76 1.98
CA GLY A 296 -18.40 -21.64 1.07
C GLY A 296 -19.70 -21.08 0.48
N MET A 297 -20.45 -21.94 -0.21
CA MET A 297 -21.77 -21.66 -0.76
C MET A 297 -22.80 -22.63 -0.18
N TYR A 298 -23.91 -22.11 0.32
CA TYR A 298 -25.03 -22.88 0.87
C TYR A 298 -26.33 -22.53 0.13
N PHE A 299 -27.00 -23.55 -0.39
CA PHE A 299 -28.30 -23.48 -1.07
C PHE A 299 -29.33 -24.32 -0.31
N SER A 300 -30.56 -23.81 -0.20
CA SER A 300 -31.66 -24.46 0.50
C SER A 300 -33.02 -24.18 -0.16
N ALA A 301 -33.62 -25.22 -0.74
CA ALA A 301 -34.88 -25.14 -1.48
C ALA A 301 -34.82 -24.09 -2.61
N ASP A 302 -33.73 -24.14 -3.38
CA ASP A 302 -33.45 -23.27 -4.51
C ASP A 302 -33.63 -23.98 -5.85
N ASP A 303 -33.97 -23.21 -6.89
CA ASP A 303 -34.31 -23.72 -8.21
C ASP A 303 -33.49 -23.00 -9.29
N ASN A 304 -32.92 -23.73 -10.26
CA ASN A 304 -32.33 -23.17 -11.51
C ASN A 304 -31.17 -22.16 -11.34
N ASN A 305 -30.28 -22.33 -10.35
CA ASN A 305 -29.11 -21.48 -10.20
C ASN A 305 -27.98 -21.86 -11.17
N THR A 306 -27.15 -20.89 -11.55
CA THR A 306 -25.95 -21.13 -12.37
C THR A 306 -24.71 -20.74 -11.59
N ILE A 307 -23.87 -21.71 -11.26
CA ILE A 307 -22.63 -21.56 -10.47
C ILE A 307 -21.43 -21.92 -11.36
N SER A 308 -20.69 -20.93 -11.86
CA SER A 308 -19.54 -21.21 -12.73
C SER A 308 -18.33 -20.27 -12.61
N SER A 309 -17.14 -20.81 -12.91
CA SER A 309 -15.88 -20.06 -12.86
C SER A 309 -15.54 -19.44 -11.49
N ASN A 310 -16.07 -19.98 -10.39
CA ASN A 310 -15.76 -19.50 -9.03
C ASN A 310 -14.57 -20.25 -8.43
N SER A 311 -13.83 -19.60 -7.52
CA SER A 311 -12.80 -20.21 -6.68
C SER A 311 -13.31 -20.35 -5.25
N ILE A 312 -13.47 -21.59 -4.76
CA ILE A 312 -14.22 -21.91 -3.54
C ILE A 312 -13.40 -22.84 -2.64
N GLY A 313 -12.71 -22.28 -1.65
CA GLY A 313 -11.73 -23.07 -0.89
C GLY A 313 -11.43 -22.65 0.53
N PHE A 314 -10.76 -23.54 1.26
CA PHE A 314 -10.38 -23.36 2.68
C PHE A 314 -11.57 -23.13 3.63
N ASN A 315 -12.80 -23.47 3.24
CA ASN A 315 -13.98 -23.39 4.11
C ASN A 315 -14.04 -24.62 5.05
N THR A 316 -14.62 -24.48 6.24
CA THR A 316 -14.53 -25.50 7.31
C THR A 316 -15.43 -26.73 7.10
N LEU A 317 -16.44 -26.62 6.22
CA LEU A 317 -17.38 -27.69 5.92
C LEU A 317 -17.27 -28.09 4.43
N ALA A 318 -18.26 -27.76 3.60
CA ALA A 318 -18.22 -27.96 2.16
C ALA A 318 -17.73 -26.71 1.42
N GLY A 319 -17.16 -26.88 0.22
CA GLY A 319 -17.05 -25.79 -0.75
C GLY A 319 -18.45 -25.34 -1.19
N ILE A 320 -19.24 -26.28 -1.73
CA ILE A 320 -20.65 -26.07 -2.10
C ILE A 320 -21.54 -27.11 -1.39
N ARG A 321 -22.65 -26.66 -0.79
CA ARG A 321 -23.70 -27.52 -0.22
C ARG A 321 -25.07 -27.20 -0.84
N LEU A 322 -25.75 -28.21 -1.38
CA LEU A 322 -27.14 -28.12 -1.86
C LEU A 322 -28.08 -28.95 -0.98
N TYR A 323 -29.12 -28.33 -0.44
CA TYR A 323 -30.15 -28.96 0.40
C TYR A 323 -31.55 -28.76 -0.20
N ASN A 324 -32.16 -29.83 -0.72
CA ASN A 324 -33.48 -29.77 -1.34
C ASN A 324 -33.54 -28.81 -2.56
N SER A 325 -32.41 -28.55 -3.22
CA SER A 325 -32.32 -27.71 -4.41
C SER A 325 -32.49 -28.52 -5.71
N THR A 326 -32.94 -27.86 -6.79
CA THR A 326 -33.23 -28.52 -8.06
C THR A 326 -32.88 -27.74 -9.32
N ALA A 327 -32.45 -28.46 -10.37
CA ALA A 327 -32.07 -27.93 -11.68
C ALA A 327 -30.94 -26.87 -11.68
N ASP A 328 -30.11 -26.83 -10.63
CA ASP A 328 -28.90 -26.00 -10.57
C ASP A 328 -27.78 -26.56 -11.48
N TYR A 329 -26.97 -25.66 -12.04
CA TYR A 329 -25.82 -25.97 -12.91
C TYR A 329 -24.52 -25.56 -12.23
N ILE A 330 -23.62 -26.51 -11.96
CA ILE A 330 -22.34 -26.30 -11.28
C ILE A 330 -21.21 -26.73 -12.22
N TYR A 331 -20.52 -25.78 -12.87
CA TYR A 331 -19.48 -26.11 -13.85
C TYR A 331 -18.31 -25.14 -13.92
N SER A 332 -17.13 -25.62 -14.30
CA SER A 332 -15.91 -24.80 -14.42
C SER A 332 -15.47 -24.11 -13.12
N ASN A 333 -15.86 -24.60 -11.93
CA ASN A 333 -15.40 -24.06 -10.65
C ASN A 333 -14.15 -24.78 -10.16
N GLU A 334 -13.25 -24.05 -9.48
CA GLU A 334 -12.17 -24.65 -8.68
C GLU A 334 -12.61 -24.74 -7.23
N ILE A 335 -12.56 -25.93 -6.65
CA ILE A 335 -13.08 -26.23 -5.32
C ILE A 335 -12.02 -26.99 -4.53
N ASN A 336 -11.34 -26.35 -3.58
CA ASN A 336 -10.13 -26.91 -2.97
C ASN A 336 -9.92 -26.64 -1.49
N ASN A 337 -9.11 -27.48 -0.83
CA ASN A 337 -8.72 -27.32 0.58
C ASN A 337 -9.89 -27.20 1.59
N ASN A 338 -11.11 -27.60 1.23
CA ASN A 338 -12.26 -27.54 2.13
C ASN A 338 -12.22 -28.71 3.14
N SER A 339 -12.48 -28.42 4.42
CA SER A 339 -12.12 -29.31 5.54
C SER A 339 -13.06 -30.51 5.75
N GLN A 340 -14.14 -30.63 4.97
CA GLN A 340 -14.93 -31.86 4.88
C GLN A 340 -15.20 -32.28 3.44
N TYR A 341 -15.81 -31.42 2.63
CA TYR A 341 -16.26 -31.77 1.28
C TYR A 341 -15.90 -30.69 0.24
N GLY A 342 -15.61 -31.08 -1.00
CA GLY A 342 -15.64 -30.15 -2.13
C GLY A 342 -17.09 -29.78 -2.45
N ILE A 343 -17.85 -30.74 -2.98
CA ILE A 343 -19.31 -30.64 -3.20
C ILE A 343 -20.05 -31.64 -2.32
N TYR A 344 -21.12 -31.20 -1.66
CA TYR A 344 -22.04 -32.06 -0.88
C TYR A 344 -23.48 -31.85 -1.37
N LEU A 345 -24.16 -32.94 -1.75
CA LEU A 345 -25.60 -32.96 -2.06
C LEU A 345 -26.36 -33.76 -0.99
N ASP A 346 -27.38 -33.16 -0.39
CA ASP A 346 -28.22 -33.86 0.59
C ASP A 346 -29.34 -34.71 -0.05
N PHE A 347 -30.14 -35.38 0.78
CA PHE A 347 -31.02 -36.47 0.37
C PHE A 347 -32.14 -36.07 -0.61
N PHE A 348 -32.63 -34.83 -0.53
CA PHE A 348 -33.76 -34.32 -1.33
C PHE A 348 -33.36 -33.53 -2.58
N THR A 349 -32.07 -33.32 -2.81
CA THR A 349 -31.50 -32.51 -3.92
C THR A 349 -31.57 -33.29 -5.25
N ILE A 350 -32.18 -32.73 -6.32
CA ILE A 350 -32.50 -33.46 -7.57
C ILE A 350 -32.25 -32.65 -8.86
N ASP A 351 -32.13 -33.33 -10.00
CA ASP A 351 -32.05 -32.81 -11.37
C ASP A 351 -30.94 -31.76 -11.63
N ASN A 352 -29.97 -31.60 -10.72
CA ASN A 352 -28.84 -30.69 -10.85
C ASN A 352 -27.74 -31.28 -11.77
N SER A 353 -26.97 -30.43 -12.44
CA SER A 353 -25.92 -30.81 -13.40
C SER A 353 -24.54 -30.31 -12.97
N ILE A 354 -23.59 -31.24 -12.74
CA ILE A 354 -22.29 -30.97 -12.09
C ILE A 354 -21.14 -31.54 -12.94
N TYR A 355 -20.44 -30.69 -13.69
CA TYR A 355 -19.48 -31.13 -14.71
C TYR A 355 -18.34 -30.13 -14.93
N ASN A 356 -17.21 -30.55 -15.48
CA ASN A 356 -16.04 -29.68 -15.73
C ASN A 356 -15.51 -28.89 -14.50
N ASN A 357 -15.74 -29.35 -13.26
CA ASN A 357 -15.16 -28.71 -12.07
C ASN A 357 -13.80 -29.32 -11.71
N TYR A 358 -12.93 -28.56 -11.07
CA TYR A 358 -11.64 -29.00 -10.55
C TYR A 358 -11.74 -29.14 -9.03
N LEU A 359 -11.70 -30.38 -8.52
CA LEU A 359 -11.75 -30.69 -7.10
C LEU A 359 -10.41 -31.27 -6.64
N HIS A 360 -9.70 -30.58 -5.73
CA HIS A 360 -8.38 -31.02 -5.25
C HIS A 360 -8.07 -30.59 -3.82
N ASP A 361 -7.14 -31.30 -3.16
CA ASP A 361 -6.75 -31.05 -1.76
C ASP A 361 -7.92 -31.00 -0.72
N ASN A 362 -9.16 -31.38 -1.08
CA ASN A 362 -10.30 -31.47 -0.13
C ASN A 362 -10.24 -32.78 0.66
N THR A 363 -10.80 -32.81 1.88
CA THR A 363 -10.88 -34.06 2.67
C THR A 363 -11.72 -35.15 1.99
N VAL A 364 -12.79 -34.75 1.28
CA VAL A 364 -13.55 -35.59 0.33
C VAL A 364 -13.92 -34.71 -0.85
N ASN A 365 -13.50 -35.02 -2.08
CA ASN A 365 -13.79 -34.16 -3.23
C ASN A 365 -15.32 -34.04 -3.51
N ALA A 366 -16.09 -35.13 -3.43
CA ALA A 366 -17.55 -35.09 -3.57
C ALA A 366 -18.30 -36.10 -2.68
N ALA A 367 -19.53 -35.75 -2.28
CA ALA A 367 -20.48 -36.67 -1.64
C ALA A 367 -21.93 -36.41 -2.10
N ASP A 368 -22.58 -37.42 -2.68
CA ASP A 368 -23.96 -37.32 -3.20
C ASP A 368 -24.91 -38.27 -2.44
N LYS A 369 -25.84 -37.73 -1.66
CA LYS A 369 -26.85 -38.52 -0.93
C LYS A 369 -28.21 -38.61 -1.62
N SER A 370 -28.36 -38.08 -2.83
CA SER A 370 -29.65 -37.84 -3.51
C SER A 370 -30.45 -39.08 -3.93
N LEU A 371 -29.91 -40.29 -3.77
CA LEU A 371 -30.41 -41.54 -4.34
C LEU A 371 -30.44 -41.56 -5.88
N ARG A 372 -29.34 -41.11 -6.52
CA ARG A 372 -29.12 -41.09 -7.97
C ARG A 372 -30.08 -40.18 -8.74
N ARG A 373 -30.22 -38.93 -8.29
CA ARG A 373 -31.15 -37.97 -8.90
C ARG A 373 -30.47 -36.74 -9.50
N ASN A 374 -29.15 -36.68 -9.60
CA ASN A 374 -28.39 -35.57 -10.21
C ASN A 374 -27.47 -36.10 -11.33
N SER A 375 -26.96 -35.24 -12.22
CA SER A 375 -25.93 -35.62 -13.20
C SER A 375 -24.55 -35.12 -12.78
N TRP A 376 -23.55 -36.01 -12.80
CA TRP A 376 -22.14 -35.68 -12.55
C TRP A 376 -21.30 -35.56 -13.83
N ASN A 377 -21.95 -35.51 -14.99
CA ASN A 377 -21.32 -35.20 -16.28
C ASN A 377 -22.32 -34.60 -17.28
N ILE A 378 -21.82 -34.34 -18.48
CA ILE A 378 -22.59 -34.05 -19.70
C ILE A 378 -22.08 -34.94 -20.85
N THR A 379 -22.80 -34.98 -21.97
CA THR A 379 -22.32 -35.62 -23.20
C THR A 379 -20.98 -35.02 -23.66
N LYS A 380 -19.98 -35.85 -24.00
CA LYS A 380 -18.66 -35.49 -24.56
C LYS A 380 -18.83 -34.49 -25.72
N THR A 381 -18.53 -33.21 -25.45
CA THR A 381 -18.83 -32.05 -26.33
C THR A 381 -17.54 -31.26 -26.62
N ASP A 382 -17.43 -30.65 -27.79
CA ASP A 382 -16.26 -29.81 -28.15
C ASP A 382 -16.16 -28.57 -27.24
N GLY A 383 -15.01 -28.37 -26.60
CA GLY A 383 -14.76 -27.21 -25.75
C GLY A 383 -13.57 -27.40 -24.80
N LEU A 384 -12.87 -26.31 -24.49
CA LEU A 384 -11.73 -26.34 -23.57
C LEU A 384 -12.20 -26.67 -22.15
N ASN A 385 -11.72 -27.79 -21.60
CA ASN A 385 -12.03 -28.22 -20.25
C ASN A 385 -11.07 -27.62 -19.21
N ILE A 386 -11.40 -27.74 -17.92
CA ILE A 386 -10.72 -27.01 -16.82
C ILE A 386 -9.23 -27.40 -16.62
N ILE A 387 -8.73 -28.45 -17.29
CA ILE A 387 -7.32 -28.85 -17.28
C ILE A 387 -6.60 -28.67 -18.63
N GLY A 388 -7.27 -28.10 -19.63
CA GLY A 388 -6.70 -27.83 -20.95
C GLY A 388 -6.96 -28.90 -22.03
N GLY A 389 -7.74 -29.94 -21.73
CA GLY A 389 -8.21 -30.91 -22.73
C GLY A 389 -9.27 -30.32 -23.67
N THR A 390 -9.46 -30.93 -24.84
CA THR A 390 -10.24 -30.33 -25.95
C THR A 390 -11.75 -30.62 -25.91
N LYS A 391 -12.19 -31.38 -24.90
CA LYS A 391 -13.57 -31.86 -24.77
C LYS A 391 -14.12 -31.63 -23.37
N LEU A 392 -15.34 -31.13 -23.29
CA LEU A 392 -16.12 -30.99 -22.07
C LEU A 392 -16.86 -32.29 -21.76
N SER A 393 -16.74 -32.76 -20.51
CA SER A 393 -17.44 -33.92 -19.94
C SER A 393 -17.44 -33.76 -18.40
N GLY A 394 -17.13 -34.83 -17.65
CA GLY A 394 -17.06 -34.91 -16.19
C GLY A 394 -16.06 -33.98 -15.50
N ASN A 395 -15.71 -34.32 -14.27
CA ASN A 395 -14.95 -33.49 -13.34
C ASN A 395 -13.49 -33.95 -13.20
N TYR A 396 -12.61 -33.09 -12.68
CA TYR A 396 -11.20 -33.41 -12.42
C TYR A 396 -10.91 -33.58 -10.93
N TRP A 397 -10.02 -34.53 -10.63
CA TRP A 397 -9.66 -35.01 -9.29
C TRP A 397 -8.15 -35.24 -9.26
N ASP A 398 -7.45 -34.65 -8.30
CA ASP A 398 -5.99 -34.77 -8.14
C ASP A 398 -5.54 -36.11 -7.53
N ASN A 399 -6.45 -36.78 -6.82
CA ASN A 399 -6.23 -37.98 -6.05
C ASN A 399 -6.60 -39.29 -6.77
N TYR A 400 -7.04 -39.21 -8.03
CA TYR A 400 -7.44 -40.34 -8.86
C TYR A 400 -6.24 -41.19 -9.30
N ASP A 401 -6.35 -42.53 -9.21
CA ASP A 401 -5.30 -43.47 -9.64
C ASP A 401 -5.71 -44.29 -10.87
N GLU A 402 -5.16 -43.90 -12.03
CA GLU A 402 -5.34 -44.57 -13.33
C GLU A 402 -5.07 -46.08 -13.31
N ILE A 403 -4.18 -46.55 -12.41
CA ILE A 403 -3.77 -47.96 -12.33
C ILE A 403 -4.80 -48.80 -11.57
N SER A 404 -5.45 -48.25 -10.54
CA SER A 404 -6.42 -48.98 -9.70
C SER A 404 -7.89 -48.68 -10.03
N GLU A 405 -8.19 -47.53 -10.63
CA GLU A 405 -9.54 -47.12 -11.02
C GLU A 405 -9.81 -47.22 -12.53
N GLY A 406 -8.77 -47.36 -13.37
CA GLY A 406 -8.89 -47.84 -14.75
C GLY A 406 -9.12 -46.78 -15.85
N ALA A 407 -9.16 -45.49 -15.53
CA ALA A 407 -9.21 -44.44 -16.55
C ALA A 407 -7.93 -44.43 -17.42
N ASN A 408 -8.04 -45.02 -18.59
CA ASN A 408 -7.10 -44.84 -19.68
C ASN A 408 -7.73 -43.88 -20.70
N ASP A 409 -6.91 -43.02 -21.29
CA ASP A 409 -7.26 -42.25 -22.49
C ASP A 409 -6.66 -42.99 -23.70
N ASN A 410 -7.50 -43.69 -24.48
CA ASN A 410 -7.06 -44.43 -25.67
C ASN A 410 -7.32 -43.66 -26.97
N ASP A 411 -8.18 -42.63 -26.98
CA ASP A 411 -8.45 -41.80 -28.17
C ASP A 411 -7.65 -40.48 -28.19
N GLY A 412 -7.11 -40.05 -27.04
CA GLY A 412 -6.18 -38.94 -26.86
C GLY A 412 -6.85 -37.59 -26.62
N ASP A 413 -8.11 -37.53 -26.18
CA ASP A 413 -8.88 -36.30 -26.08
C ASP A 413 -8.83 -35.57 -24.72
N GLY A 414 -8.27 -36.22 -23.68
CA GLY A 414 -8.24 -35.72 -22.31
C GLY A 414 -9.45 -36.11 -21.44
N ILE A 415 -10.21 -37.14 -21.82
CA ILE A 415 -11.28 -37.76 -21.03
C ILE A 415 -11.01 -39.26 -20.90
N ALA A 416 -11.33 -39.86 -19.75
CA ALA A 416 -11.25 -41.30 -19.57
C ALA A 416 -12.26 -42.10 -20.41
N ASP A 417 -11.81 -43.20 -21.03
CA ASP A 417 -12.67 -44.19 -21.69
C ASP A 417 -13.47 -45.08 -20.71
N SER A 418 -13.26 -44.94 -19.39
CA SER A 418 -13.85 -45.81 -18.38
C SER A 418 -14.39 -45.04 -17.17
N PRO A 419 -15.60 -45.39 -16.68
CA PRO A 419 -16.24 -44.73 -15.56
C PRO A 419 -15.67 -45.18 -14.21
N TYR A 420 -15.80 -44.32 -13.20
CA TYR A 420 -15.34 -44.54 -11.83
C TYR A 420 -16.48 -44.31 -10.83
N THR A 421 -16.24 -44.56 -9.54
CA THR A 421 -17.33 -44.61 -8.54
C THR A 421 -17.27 -43.48 -7.52
N ILE A 422 -18.12 -42.48 -7.69
CA ILE A 422 -18.51 -41.57 -6.61
C ILE A 422 -19.39 -42.34 -5.61
N TYR A 423 -19.04 -42.30 -4.31
CA TYR A 423 -19.75 -43.05 -3.27
C TYR A 423 -21.22 -42.64 -3.15
N ALA A 424 -22.07 -43.58 -2.69
CA ALA A 424 -23.53 -43.57 -2.85
C ALA A 424 -24.05 -43.64 -4.31
N SER A 425 -23.14 -43.82 -5.28
CA SER A 425 -23.36 -44.45 -6.59
C SER A 425 -24.08 -43.63 -7.65
N ASN A 426 -23.92 -42.31 -7.62
CA ASN A 426 -24.28 -41.44 -8.74
C ASN A 426 -23.00 -41.04 -9.47
N THR A 427 -22.64 -41.79 -10.51
CA THR A 427 -21.27 -41.87 -11.03
C THR A 427 -21.02 -40.98 -12.23
N ASP A 428 -20.01 -40.12 -12.13
CA ASP A 428 -19.38 -39.47 -13.28
C ASP A 428 -18.76 -40.54 -14.20
N SER A 429 -19.10 -40.50 -15.48
CA SER A 429 -18.77 -41.59 -16.42
C SER A 429 -17.41 -41.45 -17.12
N GLY A 430 -16.60 -40.47 -16.76
CA GLY A 430 -15.20 -40.39 -17.19
C GLY A 430 -14.55 -39.07 -16.75
N PRO A 431 -13.55 -39.09 -15.83
CA PRO A 431 -12.89 -37.87 -15.38
C PRO A 431 -12.04 -37.27 -16.51
N LEU A 432 -11.70 -35.99 -16.33
CA LEU A 432 -10.74 -35.32 -17.20
C LEU A 432 -9.31 -35.82 -16.87
N LEU A 433 -8.45 -35.96 -17.87
CA LEU A 433 -7.10 -36.52 -17.75
C LEU A 433 -6.02 -35.55 -18.27
N ASP A 434 -4.95 -35.37 -17.51
CA ASP A 434 -3.85 -34.46 -17.84
C ASP A 434 -2.84 -35.12 -18.80
N THR A 435 -2.45 -34.36 -19.83
CA THR A 435 -1.74 -34.84 -21.04
C THR A 435 -0.43 -34.10 -21.32
N ILE A 436 -0.11 -33.04 -20.57
CA ILE A 436 1.08 -32.19 -20.76
C ILE A 436 2.23 -32.72 -19.89
N LYS A 437 3.49 -32.53 -20.31
CA LYS A 437 4.66 -33.18 -19.70
C LYS A 437 5.65 -32.20 -19.07
N PRO A 438 6.34 -32.58 -17.97
CA PRO A 438 7.40 -31.79 -17.36
C PRO A 438 8.43 -31.31 -18.38
N HIS A 439 8.58 -30.00 -18.53
CA HIS A 439 9.67 -29.40 -19.28
C HIS A 439 10.94 -29.44 -18.43
N ILE A 440 12.10 -29.75 -19.04
CA ILE A 440 13.39 -29.86 -18.34
C ILE A 440 14.47 -29.15 -19.16
N GLU A 441 15.13 -28.17 -18.56
CA GLU A 441 16.23 -27.43 -19.19
C GLU A 441 17.55 -28.21 -19.23
N THR A 442 18.60 -27.61 -19.81
CA THR A 442 19.93 -28.21 -19.87
C THR A 442 20.62 -28.14 -18.49
N PRO A 443 20.96 -29.28 -17.86
CA PRO A 443 21.65 -29.25 -16.58
C PRO A 443 23.13 -28.85 -16.73
N GLN A 444 23.67 -28.16 -15.74
CA GLN A 444 25.04 -27.61 -15.72
C GLN A 444 25.83 -28.09 -14.51
N ALA A 445 27.17 -28.17 -14.62
CA ALA A 445 28.07 -28.51 -13.51
C ALA A 445 29.17 -27.46 -13.33
N SER A 446 29.32 -26.94 -12.12
CA SER A 446 30.28 -25.87 -11.80
C SER A 446 31.10 -26.15 -10.53
N PRO A 447 32.44 -26.07 -10.57
CA PRO A 447 33.29 -26.02 -11.77
C PRO A 447 33.41 -27.41 -12.43
N SER A 448 33.70 -27.45 -13.73
CA SER A 448 33.85 -28.68 -14.52
C SER A 448 35.18 -29.43 -14.29
N SER A 449 36.14 -28.82 -13.62
CA SER A 449 37.39 -29.45 -13.13
C SER A 449 37.79 -28.83 -11.80
N GLN A 450 38.27 -29.66 -10.87
CA GLN A 450 38.35 -29.29 -9.45
C GLN A 450 39.48 -30.07 -8.71
N THR A 451 39.80 -29.70 -7.46
CA THR A 451 40.68 -30.47 -6.56
C THR A 451 39.92 -31.29 -5.51
N LEU A 452 40.56 -32.35 -5.00
CA LEU A 452 40.04 -33.38 -4.12
C LEU A 452 39.64 -32.78 -2.78
N GLY A 453 38.39 -33.01 -2.38
CA GLY A 453 37.83 -32.44 -1.15
C GLY A 453 37.26 -31.02 -1.31
N LYS A 454 37.18 -30.48 -2.53
CA LYS A 454 36.35 -29.31 -2.88
C LYS A 454 34.97 -29.75 -3.41
N TYR A 455 34.09 -28.78 -3.67
CA TYR A 455 32.72 -29.00 -4.16
C TYR A 455 32.59 -28.85 -5.68
N THR A 456 31.54 -29.49 -6.22
CA THR A 456 30.94 -29.24 -7.54
C THR A 456 29.42 -29.17 -7.36
N ASN A 457 28.79 -28.12 -7.88
CA ASN A 457 27.34 -27.97 -7.93
C ASN A 457 26.79 -28.44 -9.28
N ILE A 458 25.63 -29.11 -9.28
CA ILE A 458 24.87 -29.49 -10.47
C ILE A 458 23.46 -28.90 -10.38
N SER A 459 22.98 -28.15 -11.37
CA SER A 459 21.68 -27.48 -11.35
C SER A 459 20.91 -27.55 -12.68
N VAL A 460 19.57 -27.43 -12.63
CA VAL A 460 18.63 -27.58 -13.76
C VAL A 460 17.26 -26.93 -13.47
N THR A 461 16.59 -26.35 -14.46
CA THR A 461 15.22 -25.79 -14.32
C THR A 461 14.16 -26.77 -14.84
N ILE A 462 13.00 -26.85 -14.16
CA ILE A 462 11.89 -27.75 -14.51
C ILE A 462 10.54 -27.04 -14.30
N THR A 463 9.64 -27.08 -15.30
CA THR A 463 8.31 -26.43 -15.28
C THR A 463 7.22 -27.36 -15.83
N ASP A 464 5.94 -27.11 -15.49
CA ASP A 464 4.82 -27.96 -15.91
C ASP A 464 3.45 -27.26 -15.77
N ASN A 465 2.37 -27.87 -16.28
CA ASN A 465 0.99 -27.43 -16.02
C ASN A 465 0.40 -27.99 -14.70
N THR A 466 0.86 -29.16 -14.24
CA THR A 466 0.45 -29.76 -12.96
C THR A 466 1.63 -29.87 -11.97
N LYS A 467 1.38 -30.46 -10.79
CA LYS A 467 2.25 -30.34 -9.61
C LYS A 467 3.39 -31.37 -9.65
N ILE A 468 4.61 -30.94 -10.02
CA ILE A 468 5.84 -31.76 -10.00
C ILE A 468 5.96 -32.57 -8.69
N LYS A 469 5.94 -33.90 -8.84
CA LYS A 469 5.85 -34.92 -7.79
C LYS A 469 7.22 -35.53 -7.44
N ALA A 470 8.15 -35.60 -8.39
CA ALA A 470 9.51 -36.12 -8.14
C ALA A 470 10.57 -35.59 -9.13
N VAL A 471 11.80 -35.40 -8.66
CA VAL A 471 12.98 -35.05 -9.47
C VAL A 471 14.22 -35.81 -8.99
N TYR A 472 15.00 -36.38 -9.91
CA TYR A 472 16.14 -37.24 -9.64
C TYR A 472 17.39 -36.88 -10.46
N LEU A 473 18.55 -36.83 -9.80
CA LEU A 473 19.88 -36.70 -10.40
C LEU A 473 20.57 -38.08 -10.43
N ASN A 474 20.95 -38.53 -11.62
CA ASN A 474 21.68 -39.77 -11.85
C ASN A 474 23.13 -39.46 -12.23
N ILE A 475 24.11 -40.06 -11.56
CA ILE A 475 25.54 -39.83 -11.79
C ILE A 475 26.35 -41.14 -11.80
N THR A 476 27.36 -41.22 -12.66
CA THR A 476 28.34 -42.31 -12.78
C THR A 476 29.73 -41.80 -12.42
N ASN A 477 30.46 -42.55 -11.59
CA ASN A 477 31.82 -42.20 -11.14
C ASN A 477 32.92 -42.79 -12.06
N PRO A 478 34.21 -42.44 -11.88
CA PRO A 478 35.32 -42.89 -12.72
C PRO A 478 35.49 -44.41 -12.77
N ASN A 479 35.01 -45.11 -11.74
CA ASN A 479 35.09 -46.56 -11.59
C ASN A 479 33.83 -47.28 -12.14
N GLY A 480 32.95 -46.57 -12.84
CA GLY A 480 31.73 -47.11 -13.44
C GLY A 480 30.53 -47.26 -12.50
N GLN A 481 30.67 -46.92 -11.22
CA GLN A 481 29.58 -47.04 -10.23
C GLN A 481 28.54 -45.93 -10.45
N ARG A 482 27.27 -46.30 -10.59
CA ARG A 482 26.13 -45.38 -10.66
C ARG A 482 25.56 -45.08 -9.28
N ASN A 483 25.08 -43.85 -9.10
CA ASN A 483 24.33 -43.38 -7.94
C ASN A 483 23.14 -42.54 -8.42
N ASN A 484 22.01 -42.63 -7.71
CA ASN A 484 20.81 -41.83 -7.94
C ASN A 484 20.51 -41.02 -6.66
N PHE A 485 20.23 -39.73 -6.80
CA PHE A 485 19.84 -38.84 -5.71
C PHE A 485 18.50 -38.18 -6.04
N SER A 486 17.51 -38.29 -5.14
CA SER A 486 16.37 -37.38 -5.18
C SER A 486 16.85 -35.95 -4.92
N ILE A 487 16.38 -35.00 -5.73
CA ILE A 487 16.67 -33.57 -5.57
C ILE A 487 15.37 -32.74 -5.50
N VAL A 488 14.19 -33.38 -5.41
CA VAL A 488 12.88 -32.69 -5.46
C VAL A 488 12.68 -31.62 -4.38
N GLN A 489 13.36 -31.74 -3.23
CA GLN A 489 13.36 -30.76 -2.14
C GLN A 489 14.50 -29.72 -2.23
N ASN A 490 15.48 -29.93 -3.11
CA ASN A 490 16.62 -29.04 -3.28
C ASN A 490 16.36 -28.08 -4.46
N LYS A 491 15.46 -27.11 -4.29
CA LYS A 491 15.14 -26.15 -5.35
C LYS A 491 14.99 -24.72 -4.87
N THR A 492 15.21 -23.78 -5.77
CA THR A 492 14.82 -22.37 -5.64
C THR A 492 13.93 -22.03 -6.83
N GLY A 493 12.69 -21.63 -6.58
CA GLY A 493 11.67 -21.49 -7.64
C GLY A 493 11.50 -22.80 -8.42
N ASN A 494 11.80 -22.77 -9.71
CA ASN A 494 11.78 -23.93 -10.62
C ASN A 494 13.16 -24.57 -10.86
N THR A 495 14.22 -24.06 -10.22
CA THR A 495 15.60 -24.52 -10.40
C THR A 495 16.00 -25.51 -9.30
N TYR A 496 16.16 -26.78 -9.67
CA TYR A 496 16.58 -27.89 -8.81
C TYR A 496 18.11 -28.07 -8.84
N TYR A 497 18.73 -28.42 -7.72
CA TYR A 497 20.20 -28.49 -7.62
C TYR A 497 20.76 -29.54 -6.65
N CYS A 498 22.07 -29.82 -6.79
CA CYS A 498 22.82 -30.73 -5.94
C CYS A 498 24.29 -30.30 -5.82
N ASN A 499 24.66 -29.75 -4.67
CA ASN A 499 26.04 -29.35 -4.37
C ASN A 499 26.74 -30.41 -3.50
N LYS A 500 27.75 -31.10 -4.04
CA LYS A 500 28.47 -32.19 -3.35
C LYS A 500 29.97 -32.18 -3.62
N ARG A 501 30.72 -32.87 -2.77
CA ARG A 501 32.14 -33.21 -2.99
C ARG A 501 32.22 -34.61 -3.60
N PHE A 502 33.17 -34.84 -4.50
CA PHE A 502 33.28 -36.10 -5.24
C PHE A 502 34.68 -36.74 -5.08
N SER A 503 34.70 -38.06 -4.94
CA SER A 503 35.90 -38.92 -4.88
C SER A 503 35.59 -40.29 -5.51
N PRO A 504 36.58 -41.03 -6.04
CA PRO A 504 38.02 -40.71 -6.14
C PRO A 504 38.35 -39.67 -7.22
N THR A 505 39.65 -39.41 -7.43
CA THR A 505 40.15 -38.58 -8.55
C THR A 505 39.85 -39.23 -9.90
N GLY A 506 39.18 -38.52 -10.82
CA GLY A 506 38.87 -38.99 -12.17
C GLY A 506 37.73 -38.17 -12.81
N ASN A 507 37.12 -38.69 -13.89
CA ASN A 507 36.01 -38.06 -14.61
C ASN A 507 34.63 -38.67 -14.25
N TYR A 508 33.59 -37.85 -14.23
CA TYR A 508 32.21 -38.20 -13.88
C TYR A 508 31.22 -37.87 -15.01
N THR A 509 30.07 -38.55 -15.05
CA THR A 509 28.99 -38.34 -16.06
C THR A 509 27.60 -38.33 -15.40
N TYR A 510 26.69 -37.42 -15.77
CA TYR A 510 25.37 -37.25 -15.10
C TYR A 510 24.21 -36.80 -16.01
N TYR A 511 22.95 -37.01 -15.57
CA TYR A 511 21.68 -36.52 -16.17
C TYR A 511 20.52 -36.46 -15.15
N ILE A 512 19.38 -35.86 -15.54
CA ILE A 512 18.20 -35.57 -14.69
C ILE A 512 16.93 -36.31 -15.19
N ILE A 513 16.00 -36.63 -14.28
CA ILE A 513 14.63 -37.10 -14.56
C ILE A 513 13.63 -36.28 -13.72
N ALA A 514 12.48 -35.88 -14.29
CA ALA A 514 11.38 -35.21 -13.59
C ALA A 514 10.05 -35.95 -13.79
N LYS A 515 9.11 -35.80 -12.85
CA LYS A 515 7.75 -36.39 -12.85
C LYS A 515 6.73 -35.47 -12.20
N ASP A 516 5.53 -35.44 -12.77
CA ASP A 516 4.27 -34.88 -12.26
C ASP A 516 3.40 -36.00 -11.64
N PRO A 517 2.09 -35.82 -11.37
CA PRO A 517 1.21 -36.87 -10.86
C PRO A 517 1.11 -38.13 -11.74
N ARG A 518 1.09 -37.97 -13.07
CA ARG A 518 0.73 -38.97 -14.08
C ARG A 518 1.90 -39.36 -14.99
N ASN A 519 2.75 -38.42 -15.39
CA ASN A 519 3.77 -38.64 -16.42
C ASN A 519 5.20 -38.22 -16.01
N TRP A 520 6.12 -38.08 -16.99
CA TRP A 520 7.55 -37.86 -16.74
C TRP A 520 8.35 -37.46 -17.99
N ASN A 521 9.53 -36.87 -17.74
CA ASN A 521 10.53 -36.49 -18.77
C ASN A 521 11.98 -36.64 -18.24
N HIS A 522 13.00 -36.52 -19.11
CA HIS A 522 14.43 -36.61 -18.73
C HIS A 522 15.37 -35.72 -19.57
N SER A 523 16.55 -35.40 -19.02
CA SER A 523 17.55 -34.55 -19.66
C SER A 523 18.65 -35.31 -20.42
N VAL A 524 19.45 -34.56 -21.20
CA VAL A 524 20.71 -35.04 -21.81
C VAL A 524 21.86 -35.23 -20.79
N ASN A 525 22.91 -35.95 -21.19
CA ASN A 525 24.10 -36.28 -20.38
C ASN A 525 25.19 -35.18 -20.39
N ARG A 526 25.95 -35.03 -19.28
CA ARG A 526 27.04 -34.02 -19.06
C ARG A 526 28.18 -34.58 -18.14
N THR A 527 29.33 -33.88 -17.97
CA THR A 527 30.57 -34.43 -17.31
C THR A 527 31.46 -33.43 -16.48
N PHE A 528 32.35 -33.90 -15.56
CA PHE A 528 33.35 -33.09 -14.76
C PHE A 528 34.52 -33.91 -14.09
N SER A 529 35.53 -33.30 -13.37
CA SER A 529 36.80 -33.97 -12.87
C SER A 529 37.54 -33.44 -11.56
N ILE A 530 38.53 -34.18 -10.93
CA ILE A 530 39.09 -34.01 -9.52
C ILE A 530 40.66 -34.29 -9.27
N ARG A 531 41.45 -33.59 -8.35
CA ARG A 531 43.00 -33.64 -8.14
C ARG A 531 43.68 -33.25 -6.71
N PRO A 532 44.94 -33.62 -6.26
CA PRO A 532 45.52 -33.56 -4.81
C PRO A 532 46.51 -32.42 -4.30
N GLY A 533 47.20 -32.50 -3.09
CA GLY A 533 48.07 -31.43 -2.39
C GLY A 533 48.97 -31.70 -1.06
N ASP A 534 49.59 -30.66 -0.39
CA ASP A 534 50.69 -30.53 0.69
C ASP A 534 50.38 -29.82 2.14
N PRO A 535 51.34 -29.46 3.09
CA PRO A 535 51.13 -29.04 4.54
C PRO A 535 51.33 -27.52 5.01
N PRO A 536 51.16 -27.12 6.33
CA PRO A 536 51.07 -25.71 6.83
C PRO A 536 52.29 -25.01 7.52
N THR A 537 52.16 -23.68 7.78
CA THR A 537 53.14 -22.73 8.39
C THR A 537 52.47 -21.57 9.16
N ILE A 538 53.10 -20.90 10.15
CA ILE A 538 52.50 -19.83 11.04
C ILE A 538 53.32 -18.52 11.08
N LYS A 539 52.66 -17.35 11.21
CA LYS A 539 53.23 -16.02 11.55
C LYS A 539 52.33 -15.23 12.52
N ASP A 540 52.85 -14.69 13.62
CA ASP A 540 52.14 -13.75 14.51
C ASP A 540 52.04 -12.33 13.90
N ASN A 541 50.86 -11.70 14.02
CA ASN A 541 50.60 -10.30 13.64
C ASN A 541 49.77 -9.55 14.72
N SER A 542 49.81 -10.02 15.96
CA SER A 542 49.00 -9.50 17.07
C SER A 542 49.52 -8.16 17.62
N PRO A 543 48.64 -7.26 18.11
CA PRO A 543 49.04 -5.95 18.63
C PRO A 543 50.06 -5.99 19.79
N THR A 544 50.74 -4.86 19.99
CA THR A 544 51.78 -4.67 21.02
C THR A 544 51.31 -3.91 22.27
N SER A 545 50.07 -3.40 22.26
CA SER A 545 49.40 -2.66 23.34
C SER A 545 47.89 -2.91 23.32
N GLY A 546 47.19 -2.65 24.43
CA GLY A 546 45.73 -2.73 24.53
C GLY A 546 45.13 -1.79 25.60
N ALA A 547 43.80 -1.84 25.77
CA ALA A 547 43.04 -1.05 26.74
C ALA A 547 42.14 -1.96 27.61
N PRO A 548 41.75 -1.54 28.84
CA PRO A 548 40.82 -2.30 29.68
C PRO A 548 39.46 -2.48 29.01
N SER A 549 38.76 -3.58 29.32
CA SER A 549 37.39 -3.86 28.83
C SER A 549 37.17 -3.71 27.33
N MET A 550 38.26 -3.76 26.56
CA MET A 550 38.26 -3.76 25.12
C MET A 550 38.68 -5.13 24.61
N ASN A 551 38.19 -5.43 23.42
CA ASN A 551 38.54 -6.63 22.69
C ASN A 551 40.01 -6.57 22.24
N PHE A 552 40.86 -7.42 22.84
CA PHE A 552 42.20 -7.66 22.33
C PHE A 552 42.16 -8.81 21.32
N THR A 553 42.73 -8.58 20.15
CA THR A 553 42.61 -9.47 19.01
C THR A 553 43.93 -10.17 18.74
N PHE A 554 44.02 -11.45 19.12
CA PHE A 554 45.13 -12.32 18.74
C PHE A 554 45.02 -12.66 17.26
N ASN A 555 46.09 -12.41 16.50
CA ASN A 555 46.14 -12.51 15.05
C ASN A 555 47.32 -13.39 14.61
N ALA A 556 47.05 -14.47 13.88
CA ALA A 556 48.08 -15.32 13.30
C ALA A 556 47.76 -15.62 11.82
N THR A 557 48.70 -15.40 10.92
CA THR A 557 48.59 -15.91 9.54
C THR A 557 49.06 -17.36 9.53
N VAL A 558 48.21 -18.29 9.08
CA VAL A 558 48.56 -19.71 8.97
C VAL A 558 48.26 -20.21 7.55
N THR A 559 49.30 -20.68 6.86
CA THR A 559 49.25 -21.09 5.45
C THR A 559 49.66 -22.54 5.26
N SER A 560 48.70 -23.42 4.92
CA SER A 560 48.99 -24.55 4.02
C SER A 560 48.75 -24.11 2.57
N LYS A 561 49.41 -24.80 1.65
CA LYS A 561 49.17 -24.67 0.21
C LYS A 561 47.84 -25.28 -0.23
N ASP A 562 47.35 -26.31 0.48
CA ASP A 562 46.32 -27.23 -0.04
C ASP A 562 45.17 -27.46 0.92
N ALA A 563 45.44 -27.42 2.22
CA ALA A 563 44.41 -27.22 3.22
C ALA A 563 44.07 -25.73 3.21
N VAL A 564 42.86 -25.38 2.77
CA VAL A 564 42.35 -24.01 2.99
C VAL A 564 42.17 -23.79 4.48
N ALA A 565 42.16 -22.55 4.94
CA ALA A 565 42.21 -22.26 6.37
C ALA A 565 41.09 -22.94 7.20
N SER A 566 39.91 -23.20 6.63
CA SER A 566 38.83 -24.00 7.29
C SER A 566 39.21 -25.46 7.58
N ASP A 567 40.22 -25.98 6.89
CA ASP A 567 40.79 -27.31 7.07
C ASP A 567 41.98 -27.30 8.06
N LEU A 568 42.30 -26.15 8.69
CA LEU A 568 43.35 -26.01 9.69
C LEU A 568 42.75 -25.76 11.08
N GLN A 569 43.20 -26.53 12.07
CA GLN A 569 42.91 -26.31 13.49
C GLN A 569 44.00 -25.44 14.10
N VAL A 570 43.66 -24.26 14.60
CA VAL A 570 44.62 -23.26 15.12
C VAL A 570 44.19 -22.79 16.51
N TYR A 571 45.14 -22.58 17.42
CA TYR A 571 44.88 -22.26 18.84
C TYR A 571 45.82 -21.16 19.37
N VAL A 572 45.36 -20.41 20.36
CA VAL A 572 46.13 -19.42 21.12
C VAL A 572 45.95 -19.62 22.63
N VAL A 573 47.06 -19.66 23.38
CA VAL A 573 47.07 -19.73 24.85
C VAL A 573 47.42 -18.35 25.39
N TRP A 574 46.65 -17.81 26.35
CA TRP A 574 46.84 -16.44 26.85
C TRP A 574 46.40 -16.19 28.30
N SER A 575 46.89 -15.12 28.93
CA SER A 575 46.46 -14.67 30.26
C SER A 575 46.55 -13.15 30.50
N HIS A 576 45.57 -12.60 31.23
CA HIS A 576 45.50 -11.19 31.67
C HIS A 576 44.66 -11.07 32.95
N GLY A 577 45.08 -10.24 33.91
CA GLY A 577 44.42 -10.13 35.21
C GLY A 577 44.41 -11.47 35.95
N ASN A 578 43.22 -11.89 36.41
CA ASN A 578 43.01 -13.21 37.03
C ASN A 578 42.64 -14.31 36.00
N THR A 579 42.63 -14.00 34.70
CA THR A 579 42.16 -14.91 33.64
C THR A 579 43.33 -15.59 32.92
N LEU A 580 43.23 -16.90 32.74
CA LEU A 580 44.11 -17.76 31.93
C LEU A 580 43.23 -18.64 31.03
N ASN A 581 43.58 -18.78 29.75
CA ASN A 581 42.74 -19.47 28.78
C ASN A 581 43.56 -20.13 27.65
N ASN A 582 43.02 -21.20 27.06
CA ASN A 582 43.48 -21.77 25.79
C ASN A 582 42.27 -21.77 24.83
N SER A 583 42.38 -21.01 23.74
CA SER A 583 41.28 -20.69 22.83
C SER A 583 41.59 -21.14 21.41
N THR A 584 40.68 -21.89 20.79
CA THR A 584 40.67 -22.09 19.33
C THR A 584 40.52 -20.75 18.62
N MET A 585 41.29 -20.55 17.54
CA MET A 585 41.19 -19.38 16.66
C MET A 585 40.27 -19.69 15.48
N ALA A 586 39.41 -18.74 15.12
CA ALA A 586 38.58 -18.82 13.92
C ALA A 586 39.34 -18.24 12.72
N ILE A 587 38.97 -18.62 11.50
CA ILE A 587 39.43 -17.93 10.29
C ILE A 587 38.65 -16.63 10.18
N SER A 588 39.32 -15.50 10.07
CA SER A 588 38.66 -14.23 9.73
C SER A 588 38.63 -14.06 8.21
N HIS A 589 39.80 -14.04 7.56
CA HIS A 589 39.89 -13.81 6.11
C HIS A 589 41.05 -14.61 5.51
N GLY A 590 40.81 -15.37 4.44
CA GLY A 590 41.87 -16.10 3.72
C GLY A 590 42.64 -17.07 4.61
N ASN A 591 43.90 -16.75 4.89
CA ASN A 591 44.83 -17.49 5.76
C ASN A 591 44.99 -16.86 7.16
N TYR A 592 44.18 -15.86 7.51
CA TYR A 592 44.33 -15.04 8.70
C TYR A 592 43.40 -15.51 9.82
N PHE A 593 43.99 -16.15 10.83
CA PHE A 593 43.33 -16.67 12.02
C PHE A 593 43.28 -15.60 13.09
N VAL A 594 42.11 -15.52 13.74
CA VAL A 594 41.78 -14.51 14.71
C VAL A 594 41.12 -15.16 15.91
N LYS A 595 41.54 -14.76 17.11
CA LYS A 595 40.71 -14.89 18.30
C LYS A 595 40.67 -13.55 19.01
N THR A 596 39.47 -13.00 19.11
CA THR A 596 39.21 -11.86 19.97
C THR A 596 38.92 -12.35 21.38
N ALA A 597 39.52 -11.69 22.37
CA ALA A 597 39.22 -11.88 23.78
C ALA A 597 38.93 -10.52 24.43
N LEU A 598 37.81 -10.42 25.14
CA LEU A 598 37.51 -9.27 25.97
C LEU A 598 38.49 -9.26 27.16
N LEU A 599 39.29 -8.20 27.28
CA LEU A 599 40.15 -8.02 28.46
C LEU A 599 39.31 -7.63 29.67
N ALA A 600 39.77 -8.01 30.87
CA ALA A 600 39.12 -7.61 32.11
C ALA A 600 39.12 -6.07 32.31
N HIS A 601 38.27 -5.60 33.22
CA HIS A 601 38.24 -4.22 33.76
C HIS A 601 39.50 -3.94 34.60
N SER A 602 40.68 -3.94 33.97
CA SER A 602 41.98 -3.92 34.65
C SER A 602 43.11 -3.44 33.72
N ILE A 603 44.11 -2.77 34.31
CA ILE A 603 45.31 -2.23 33.66
C ILE A 603 46.56 -3.13 33.82
N ALA A 604 46.36 -4.44 33.97
CA ALA A 604 47.45 -5.41 34.13
C ALA A 604 48.17 -5.71 32.78
N ASN A 605 49.15 -6.61 32.77
CA ASN A 605 49.84 -7.03 31.54
C ASN A 605 49.27 -8.34 30.98
N LEU A 606 49.23 -8.46 29.66
CA LEU A 606 48.73 -9.61 28.88
C LEU A 606 49.91 -10.48 28.38
N THR A 607 49.74 -11.81 28.29
CA THR A 607 50.77 -12.77 27.80
C THR A 607 50.15 -13.84 26.86
N TYR A 608 50.81 -14.30 25.77
CA TYR A 608 50.26 -15.34 24.84
C TYR A 608 51.25 -16.07 23.88
N HIS A 609 50.84 -17.19 23.25
CA HIS A 609 51.50 -17.91 22.10
C HIS A 609 50.52 -18.77 21.22
N PHE A 610 50.96 -19.31 20.07
CA PHE A 610 50.12 -19.99 19.03
C PHE A 610 50.52 -21.43 18.62
N TYR A 611 49.58 -22.20 18.05
CA TYR A 611 49.72 -23.59 17.54
C TYR A 611 48.80 -23.86 16.30
N ALA A 612 49.17 -24.74 15.35
CA ALA A 612 48.33 -25.11 14.17
C ALA A 612 48.52 -26.55 13.62
N THR A 613 47.47 -27.16 13.05
CA THR A 613 47.45 -28.49 12.38
C THR A 613 46.49 -28.53 11.17
N ASP A 614 46.71 -29.36 10.14
CA ASP A 614 45.79 -29.57 8.99
C ASP A 614 44.97 -30.87 9.02
N LYS A 615 43.89 -30.93 8.22
CA LYS A 615 42.96 -32.08 8.13
C LYS A 615 43.54 -33.40 7.61
N TRP A 616 44.77 -33.41 7.09
CA TRP A 616 45.46 -34.61 6.60
C TRP A 616 46.59 -35.06 7.54
N GLY A 617 47.02 -34.20 8.48
CA GLY A 617 47.81 -34.57 9.67
C GLY A 617 48.99 -33.65 10.04
N ASN A 618 49.26 -32.56 9.30
CA ASN A 618 50.54 -31.83 9.39
C ASN A 618 50.47 -30.55 10.26
N HIS A 619 51.51 -30.16 11.03
CA HIS A 619 51.40 -29.16 12.12
C HIS A 619 52.62 -28.24 12.42
N ALA A 620 52.43 -27.15 13.19
CA ALA A 620 53.43 -26.10 13.56
C ALA A 620 53.09 -25.30 14.88
N VAL A 621 54.04 -24.54 15.47
CA VAL A 621 53.92 -23.82 16.79
C VAL A 621 54.76 -22.51 16.87
N THR A 622 54.50 -21.60 17.83
CA THR A 622 55.26 -20.33 18.09
C THR A 622 55.68 -20.07 19.56
N GLU A 623 56.47 -19.01 19.81
CA GLU A 623 56.95 -18.57 21.15
C GLU A 623 55.98 -17.66 21.94
N ASN A 624 56.31 -17.38 23.22
CA ASN A 624 55.54 -16.56 24.18
C ASN A 624 55.87 -15.06 24.14
N LYS A 625 54.83 -14.22 24.14
CA LYS A 625 54.89 -12.75 24.00
C LYS A 625 54.14 -12.03 25.13
N LYS A 626 54.54 -10.80 25.49
CA LYS A 626 53.92 -9.96 26.55
C LYS A 626 53.51 -8.57 26.01
N VAL A 627 52.43 -8.01 26.56
CA VAL A 627 51.77 -6.77 26.12
C VAL A 627 51.33 -5.92 27.31
N LYS A 628 51.45 -4.59 27.22
CA LYS A 628 51.00 -3.63 28.24
C LYS A 628 49.58 -3.11 27.93
N ILE A 629 48.75 -2.99 28.96
CA ILE A 629 47.44 -2.35 28.91
C ILE A 629 47.52 -0.92 29.50
N THR A 630 46.75 0.04 28.97
CA THR A 630 46.70 1.43 29.47
C THR A 630 45.33 2.04 29.14
N ASP A 631 44.79 2.82 30.07
CA ASP A 631 43.55 3.59 29.90
C ASP A 631 43.87 5.09 29.73
N THR A 632 43.03 5.77 28.96
CA THR A 632 43.07 7.21 28.64
C THR A 632 41.69 7.81 28.37
N ARG A 633 40.60 7.05 28.58
CA ARG A 633 39.22 7.55 28.40
C ARG A 633 38.77 8.33 29.63
N ARG A 634 37.55 8.87 29.60
CA ARG A 634 36.99 9.70 30.68
C ARG A 634 35.58 9.22 30.98
N PRO A 635 35.15 9.16 32.26
CA PRO A 635 33.82 8.69 32.61
C PRO A 635 32.70 9.45 31.89
N VAL A 636 31.79 8.72 31.25
CA VAL A 636 30.63 9.30 30.58
C VAL A 636 29.50 9.47 31.59
N ILE A 637 29.15 10.74 31.87
CA ILE A 637 28.04 11.11 32.76
C ILE A 637 26.78 11.30 31.90
N ARG A 638 25.68 10.62 32.26
CA ARG A 638 24.33 10.85 31.71
C ARG A 638 23.41 11.33 32.83
N ILE A 639 22.53 12.28 32.51
CA ILE A 639 21.54 12.85 33.43
C ILE A 639 20.23 12.07 33.26
N ASN A 640 19.74 11.45 34.33
CA ASN A 640 18.53 10.62 34.33
C ASN A 640 17.34 11.35 34.95
N ARG A 641 17.57 12.11 36.03
CA ARG A 641 16.55 12.94 36.70
C ARG A 641 17.19 14.20 37.26
N TYR A 642 16.53 15.33 37.04
CA TYR A 642 16.92 16.64 37.54
C TYR A 642 15.65 17.47 37.74
N GLY A 643 15.44 18.00 38.94
CA GLY A 643 14.29 18.82 39.30
C GLY A 643 13.72 18.54 40.69
N PRO A 644 12.57 19.15 41.03
CA PRO A 644 11.89 18.90 42.31
C PRO A 644 11.54 17.43 42.51
N SER A 645 11.61 16.95 43.76
CA SER A 645 11.04 15.67 44.17
C SER A 645 9.86 15.92 45.09
N PHE A 646 8.68 15.52 44.64
CA PHE A 646 7.46 15.47 45.45
C PHE A 646 7.33 14.15 46.24
N GLU A 647 8.24 13.20 46.00
CA GLU A 647 8.18 11.82 46.48
C GLU A 647 9.14 11.56 47.65
N ASP A 648 10.32 12.21 47.64
CA ASP A 648 11.35 12.01 48.66
C ASP A 648 11.08 12.87 49.93
N LEU A 649 10.99 14.19 49.77
CA LEU A 649 10.71 15.18 50.82
C LEU A 649 10.07 16.44 50.23
N PRO A 650 9.14 17.14 50.92
CA PRO A 650 8.64 18.43 50.47
C PRO A 650 9.77 19.47 50.38
N ASN A 651 9.75 20.33 49.36
CA ASN A 651 10.82 21.26 49.01
C ASN A 651 12.19 20.61 48.75
N SER A 652 12.26 19.36 48.31
CA SER A 652 13.52 18.71 47.90
C SER A 652 13.76 18.71 46.39
N TYR A 653 15.03 18.61 45.99
CA TYR A 653 15.48 18.42 44.61
C TYR A 653 16.28 17.12 44.51
N THR A 654 15.99 16.34 43.46
CA THR A 654 16.62 15.03 43.21
C THR A 654 17.46 15.05 41.95
N PHE A 655 18.70 14.61 42.09
CA PHE A 655 19.70 14.44 41.04
C PHE A 655 19.97 12.95 40.87
N GLY A 656 19.73 12.42 39.67
CA GLY A 656 20.04 11.04 39.30
C GLY A 656 20.91 11.01 38.06
N VAL A 657 22.05 10.32 38.14
CA VAL A 657 23.00 10.19 37.02
C VAL A 657 23.50 8.76 36.86
N THR A 658 23.71 8.33 35.62
CA THR A 658 24.44 7.12 35.28
C THR A 658 25.86 7.51 34.84
N VAL A 659 26.88 6.92 35.45
CA VAL A 659 28.30 7.21 35.17
C VAL A 659 28.98 5.92 34.70
N THR A 660 29.33 5.86 33.42
CA THR A 660 29.93 4.66 32.80
C THR A 660 31.34 4.93 32.30
N ASP A 661 32.27 4.02 32.56
CA ASP A 661 33.65 4.05 32.08
C ASP A 661 34.08 2.61 31.70
N ASP A 662 35.23 2.44 31.04
CA ASP A 662 35.81 1.14 30.69
C ASP A 662 36.86 0.62 31.68
N SER A 663 37.40 1.49 32.54
CA SER A 663 37.96 1.06 33.82
C SER A 663 36.95 1.26 34.97
N ILE A 664 37.41 1.14 36.20
CA ILE A 664 36.55 1.23 37.39
C ILE A 664 36.37 2.71 37.75
N VAL A 665 35.12 3.19 37.82
CA VAL A 665 34.82 4.53 38.34
C VAL A 665 35.21 4.59 39.83
N SER A 666 36.10 5.52 40.19
CA SER A 666 36.67 5.65 41.54
C SER A 666 35.93 6.65 42.43
N ASN A 667 35.32 7.70 41.85
CA ASN A 667 34.56 8.70 42.61
C ASN A 667 33.52 9.43 41.73
N VAL A 668 32.40 9.87 42.34
CA VAL A 668 31.37 10.73 41.73
C VAL A 668 30.88 11.76 42.75
N THR A 669 30.91 13.05 42.39
CA THR A 669 30.52 14.16 43.27
C THR A 669 29.61 15.16 42.57
N ILE A 670 28.84 15.91 43.35
CA ILE A 670 27.97 17.01 42.91
C ILE A 670 28.33 18.29 43.66
N GLU A 671 28.55 19.38 42.92
CA GLU A 671 28.57 20.76 43.39
C GLU A 671 27.21 21.39 43.06
N TYR A 672 26.57 22.10 43.98
CA TYR A 672 25.25 22.72 43.77
C TYR A 672 25.08 24.05 44.51
N TRP A 673 24.19 24.91 44.00
CA TRP A 673 23.83 26.20 44.58
C TRP A 673 22.41 26.63 44.15
N TYR A 674 21.84 27.60 44.84
CA TYR A 674 20.52 28.17 44.53
C TYR A 674 20.42 29.58 45.10
N ASN A 675 19.65 30.45 44.44
CA ASN A 675 19.69 31.89 44.69
C ASN A 675 21.16 32.40 44.62
N ASN A 676 21.53 33.38 45.44
CA ASN A 676 22.92 33.85 45.59
C ASN A 676 23.69 33.07 46.67
N SER A 677 23.48 31.75 46.82
CA SER A 677 24.24 30.94 47.79
C SER A 677 25.68 30.72 47.34
N ASN A 678 26.57 30.43 48.30
CA ASN A 678 27.85 29.79 47.98
C ASN A 678 27.60 28.40 47.35
N LYS A 679 28.55 27.93 46.55
CA LYS A 679 28.55 26.56 46.02
C LYS A 679 28.84 25.54 47.14
N MET A 680 28.11 24.43 47.13
CA MET A 680 28.19 23.35 48.12
C MET A 680 28.52 22.03 47.42
N THR A 681 29.50 21.27 47.93
CA THR A 681 29.95 20.01 47.31
C THR A 681 29.64 18.81 48.19
N ALA A 682 29.11 17.74 47.59
CA ALA A 682 28.83 16.47 48.24
C ALA A 682 29.19 15.27 47.33
N ASN A 683 29.48 14.12 47.92
CA ASN A 683 29.59 12.86 47.17
C ASN A 683 28.18 12.39 46.78
N MET A 684 28.03 11.82 45.58
CA MET A 684 26.77 11.18 45.17
C MET A 684 26.72 9.74 45.68
N ASP A 685 25.53 9.29 46.09
CA ASP A 685 25.35 7.99 46.72
C ASP A 685 25.16 6.92 45.64
N SER A 686 26.04 5.93 45.61
CA SER A 686 25.99 4.84 44.62
C SER A 686 24.85 3.87 44.93
N MET A 687 23.99 3.65 43.93
CA MET A 687 22.80 2.81 44.02
C MET A 687 23.02 1.42 43.36
N GLY A 688 24.25 1.14 42.91
CA GLY A 688 24.57 -0.01 42.05
C GLY A 688 24.34 0.27 40.56
N ASN A 689 24.73 -0.68 39.70
CA ASN A 689 24.56 -0.63 38.24
C ASN A 689 24.95 0.71 37.59
N ASN A 690 26.09 1.28 38.00
CA ASN A 690 26.63 2.56 37.52
C ASN A 690 25.70 3.78 37.75
N TYR A 691 24.67 3.66 38.59
CA TYR A 691 23.72 4.74 38.91
C TYR A 691 24.02 5.36 40.28
N TYR A 692 23.95 6.69 40.34
CA TYR A 692 24.23 7.50 41.51
C TYR A 692 23.09 8.49 41.74
N LYS A 693 22.56 8.56 42.98
CA LYS A 693 21.52 9.52 43.38
C LYS A 693 22.11 10.56 44.34
N LYS A 694 21.58 11.78 44.32
CA LYS A 694 21.60 12.68 45.47
C LYS A 694 20.27 13.39 45.63
N VAL A 695 19.84 13.58 46.87
CA VAL A 695 18.70 14.43 47.24
C VAL A 695 19.24 15.58 48.08
N ILE A 696 18.79 16.79 47.79
CA ILE A 696 19.09 18.00 48.58
C ILE A 696 17.77 18.67 48.98
N VAL A 697 17.80 19.44 50.07
CA VAL A 697 16.67 20.28 50.50
C VAL A 697 17.19 21.71 50.58
N PRO A 698 16.85 22.59 49.61
CA PRO A 698 17.19 24.00 49.68
C PRO A 698 16.53 24.73 50.85
N GLU A 699 17.16 25.79 51.34
CA GLU A 699 16.50 26.73 52.26
C GLU A 699 15.45 27.56 51.51
N GLY A 700 14.18 27.26 51.76
CA GLY A 700 13.03 27.88 51.09
C GLY A 700 12.64 27.18 49.78
N SER A 701 12.01 27.93 48.87
CA SER A 701 11.53 27.41 47.58
C SER A 701 12.17 28.22 46.43
N PRO A 702 13.43 27.91 46.05
CA PRO A 702 14.12 28.63 44.98
C PRO A 702 13.50 28.33 43.60
N GLU A 703 13.37 29.37 42.77
CA GLU A 703 12.84 29.27 41.39
C GLU A 703 13.69 28.35 40.50
N LYS A 704 15.01 28.38 40.69
CA LYS A 704 15.96 27.49 40.03
C LYS A 704 17.09 27.10 41.00
N VAL A 705 17.46 25.82 40.96
CA VAL A 705 18.70 25.28 41.51
C VAL A 705 19.70 25.12 40.36
N PHE A 706 21.00 25.13 40.66
CA PHE A 706 22.08 24.90 39.70
C PHE A 706 23.04 23.83 40.21
N CYS A 707 23.69 23.08 39.32
CA CYS A 707 24.69 22.08 39.71
C CYS A 707 25.76 21.76 38.66
N VAL A 708 26.86 21.18 39.13
CA VAL A 708 27.90 20.51 38.35
C VAL A 708 28.14 19.13 38.96
N ILE A 709 28.09 18.08 38.16
CA ILE A 709 28.43 16.72 38.57
C ILE A 709 29.79 16.36 37.97
N ASN A 710 30.67 15.76 38.77
CA ASN A 710 32.04 15.39 38.39
C ASN A 710 32.24 13.88 38.62
N ALA A 711 33.02 13.21 37.77
CA ALA A 711 33.35 11.80 37.89
C ALA A 711 34.83 11.52 37.58
N THR A 712 35.40 10.52 38.26
CA THR A 712 36.80 10.10 38.15
C THR A 712 36.90 8.57 38.06
N ASP A 713 37.85 8.04 37.29
CA ASP A 713 38.17 6.60 37.19
C ASP A 713 39.38 6.16 38.07
N VAL A 714 39.81 4.91 37.98
CA VAL A 714 41.03 4.39 38.66
C VAL A 714 42.34 4.70 37.95
N ALA A 715 42.32 5.20 36.72
CA ALA A 715 43.50 5.68 35.99
C ALA A 715 43.82 7.16 36.27
N GLY A 716 42.86 7.91 36.84
CA GLY A 716 42.95 9.33 37.17
C GLY A 716 42.26 10.26 36.17
N ASN A 717 41.53 9.75 35.17
CA ASN A 717 40.85 10.57 34.19
C ASN A 717 39.52 11.12 34.75
N THR A 718 39.15 12.33 34.34
CA THR A 718 37.99 13.06 34.89
C THR A 718 37.06 13.62 33.83
N ASN A 719 35.78 13.73 34.16
CA ASN A 719 34.77 14.42 33.37
C ASN A 719 33.80 15.20 34.27
N ASP A 720 33.12 16.20 33.71
CA ASP A 720 32.12 16.99 34.43
C ASP A 720 30.94 17.42 33.54
N THR A 721 29.86 17.88 34.17
CA THR A 721 28.65 18.38 33.50
C THR A 721 28.62 19.91 33.35
N LYS A 722 29.77 20.60 33.36
CA LYS A 722 29.80 22.09 33.25
C LYS A 722 29.38 22.61 31.88
N LYS A 723 29.16 21.75 30.89
CA LYS A 723 28.83 22.18 29.51
C LYS A 723 27.33 22.06 29.28
N PRO A 724 26.71 23.06 28.60
CA PRO A 724 25.29 23.01 28.27
C PRO A 724 24.96 21.87 27.30
N VAL A 725 23.67 21.48 27.26
CA VAL A 725 23.17 20.38 26.44
C VAL A 725 22.37 20.91 25.24
N ALA A 726 22.85 20.62 24.03
CA ALA A 726 22.20 20.99 22.77
C ALA A 726 21.12 19.99 22.34
N CYS A 727 19.90 20.48 22.09
CA CYS A 727 18.73 19.69 21.69
C CYS A 727 18.09 20.30 20.43
N HIS A 728 18.42 19.80 19.23
CA HIS A 728 18.14 20.43 17.92
C HIS A 728 16.83 20.03 17.23
N GLY A 729 16.15 18.96 17.66
CA GLY A 729 15.02 18.38 16.93
C GLY A 729 15.41 17.62 15.66
N GLY A 730 14.43 17.32 14.82
CA GLY A 730 14.59 16.52 13.60
C GLY A 730 14.48 14.99 13.84
N PRO A 731 14.77 14.15 12.84
CA PRO A 731 15.31 14.50 11.51
C PRO A 731 14.36 15.37 10.67
N TYR A 732 14.90 15.98 9.62
CA TYR A 732 14.20 16.97 8.78
C TYR A 732 14.24 16.58 7.29
N SER A 733 13.35 17.18 6.50
CA SER A 733 13.30 17.04 5.03
C SER A 733 12.70 18.30 4.38
N GLY A 734 13.00 18.54 3.10
CA GLY A 734 12.36 19.60 2.31
C GLY A 734 12.99 19.80 0.92
N PHE A 735 12.66 20.91 0.27
CA PHE A 735 13.08 21.25 -1.09
C PHE A 735 14.16 22.35 -1.14
N VAL A 736 14.90 22.42 -2.24
CA VAL A 736 15.78 23.56 -2.56
C VAL A 736 14.94 24.82 -2.70
N LEU A 737 15.43 25.93 -2.13
CA LEU A 737 14.72 27.20 -1.94
C LEU A 737 13.53 27.20 -0.95
N GLU A 738 13.22 26.10 -0.27
CA GLU A 738 12.23 26.07 0.82
C GLU A 738 12.77 26.72 2.12
N GLU A 739 11.90 27.32 2.94
CA GLU A 739 12.24 27.77 4.31
C GLU A 739 12.05 26.63 5.34
N ILE A 740 13.14 25.95 5.70
CA ILE A 740 13.11 24.91 6.73
C ILE A 740 13.22 25.51 8.13
N ARG A 741 12.35 25.09 9.04
CA ARG A 741 12.22 25.66 10.40
C ARG A 741 12.83 24.74 11.47
N PHE A 742 13.95 25.16 12.06
CA PHE A 742 14.68 24.39 13.07
C PHE A 742 14.24 24.74 14.50
N ASN A 743 14.40 23.83 15.45
CA ASN A 743 13.97 24.05 16.83
C ASN A 743 14.95 23.54 17.89
N GLY A 744 15.80 24.43 18.36
CA GLY A 744 16.77 24.25 19.44
C GLY A 744 16.22 24.50 20.84
N SER A 745 14.94 24.92 20.99
CA SER A 745 14.40 25.50 22.23
C SER A 745 14.23 24.53 23.41
N ARG A 746 14.67 23.27 23.27
CA ARG A 746 14.77 22.28 24.36
C ARG A 746 16.20 22.13 24.89
N SER A 747 17.14 22.94 24.42
CA SER A 747 18.51 22.98 24.93
C SER A 747 18.52 23.60 26.33
N TYR A 748 19.36 23.11 27.22
CA TYR A 748 19.36 23.50 28.63
C TYR A 748 20.76 23.49 29.25
N ASP A 749 20.88 24.12 30.40
CA ASP A 749 22.12 24.22 31.15
C ASP A 749 21.89 24.00 32.65
N LEU A 750 22.85 23.33 33.31
CA LEU A 750 22.77 22.89 34.70
C LEU A 750 23.44 23.88 35.66
N ASP A 751 24.60 24.43 35.32
CA ASP A 751 25.27 25.45 36.14
C ASP A 751 24.81 26.88 35.83
N GLY A 752 24.11 27.12 34.72
CA GLY A 752 23.67 28.45 34.32
C GLY A 752 22.45 28.49 33.38
N THR A 753 22.56 29.30 32.32
CA THR A 753 21.54 29.53 31.29
C THR A 753 22.19 29.58 29.91
N ILE A 754 21.43 29.18 28.87
CA ILE A 754 21.88 29.30 27.48
C ILE A 754 21.89 30.77 27.07
N ASN A 755 23.09 31.31 26.87
CA ASN A 755 23.35 32.68 26.43
C ASN A 755 23.21 32.83 24.91
N SER A 756 23.65 31.82 24.14
CA SER A 756 23.51 31.84 22.68
C SER A 756 23.33 30.46 22.06
N TYR A 757 22.77 30.46 20.85
CA TYR A 757 22.54 29.29 19.99
C TYR A 757 23.16 29.59 18.62
N ALA A 758 24.07 28.75 18.18
CA ALA A 758 24.75 28.85 16.89
C ALA A 758 24.58 27.54 16.11
N TRP A 759 24.02 27.62 14.92
CA TRP A 759 23.78 26.49 14.03
C TRP A 759 24.78 26.51 12.89
N ASN A 760 25.19 25.33 12.44
CA ASN A 760 25.81 25.10 11.14
C ASN A 760 24.91 24.11 10.40
N PHE A 761 24.48 24.45 9.19
CA PHE A 761 23.48 23.69 8.45
C PHE A 761 24.07 22.56 7.60
N GLY A 762 25.40 22.43 7.56
CA GLY A 762 26.10 21.37 6.83
C GLY A 762 26.41 21.70 5.37
N ASP A 763 25.80 22.75 4.81
CA ASP A 763 26.07 23.33 3.49
C ASP A 763 27.21 24.39 3.52
N GLY A 764 27.74 24.70 4.70
CA GLY A 764 28.75 25.74 4.94
C GLY A 764 28.19 27.04 5.52
N THR A 765 26.87 27.20 5.59
CA THR A 765 26.20 28.36 6.20
C THR A 765 25.97 28.17 7.70
N ILE A 766 25.67 29.28 8.40
CA ILE A 766 25.41 29.31 9.83
C ILE A 766 24.16 30.13 10.18
N GLY A 767 23.45 29.72 11.22
CA GLY A 767 22.27 30.40 11.77
C GLY A 767 22.42 30.70 13.26
N ASN A 768 21.60 31.60 13.80
CA ASN A 768 21.65 31.96 15.22
C ASN A 768 20.25 31.98 15.84
N GLY A 769 20.18 31.74 17.15
CA GLY A 769 18.92 31.74 17.93
C GLY A 769 18.32 30.34 18.14
N SER A 770 17.33 30.26 19.03
CA SER A 770 16.74 28.99 19.45
C SER A 770 15.79 28.36 18.44
N ARG A 771 15.30 29.14 17.45
CA ARG A 771 14.41 28.71 16.37
C ARG A 771 14.74 29.47 15.07
N PRO A 772 15.89 29.21 14.43
CA PRO A 772 16.19 29.82 13.15
C PRO A 772 15.41 29.13 12.03
N THR A 773 15.31 29.83 10.91
CA THR A 773 14.96 29.21 9.63
C THR A 773 16.19 29.19 8.72
N HIS A 774 16.24 28.25 7.78
CA HIS A 774 17.31 28.17 6.78
C HIS A 774 16.80 27.56 5.47
N THR A 775 17.44 27.97 4.38
CA THR A 775 17.09 27.59 3.02
C THR A 775 18.32 27.08 2.30
N TYR A 776 18.22 25.86 1.79
CA TYR A 776 19.30 25.18 1.09
C TYR A 776 19.24 25.49 -0.41
N TYR A 777 20.40 25.80 -0.99
CA TYR A 777 20.52 26.22 -2.40
C TYR A 777 20.94 25.10 -3.35
N SER A 778 21.18 23.89 -2.81
CA SER A 778 21.55 22.68 -3.54
C SER A 778 20.89 21.45 -2.90
N ASN A 779 20.65 20.41 -3.69
CA ASN A 779 20.18 19.11 -3.18
C ASN A 779 21.29 18.37 -2.42
N GLY A 780 20.89 17.40 -1.59
CA GLY A 780 21.80 16.56 -0.82
C GLY A 780 21.29 16.20 0.58
N SER A 781 22.04 15.32 1.25
CA SER A 781 21.87 15.03 2.67
C SER A 781 22.88 15.84 3.48
N TYR A 782 22.40 16.74 4.35
CA TYR A 782 23.25 17.63 5.14
C TYR A 782 23.23 17.23 6.62
N THR A 783 24.38 17.42 7.28
CA THR A 783 24.52 17.20 8.73
C THR A 783 24.44 18.54 9.46
N VAL A 784 23.26 18.84 9.99
CA VAL A 784 22.99 20.04 10.78
C VAL A 784 23.57 19.85 12.19
N SER A 785 24.32 20.84 12.69
CA SER A 785 24.82 20.85 14.07
C SER A 785 24.37 22.10 14.80
N LEU A 786 23.73 21.91 15.96
CA LEU A 786 23.47 22.97 16.93
C LEU A 786 24.60 22.99 17.96
N THR A 787 25.23 24.15 18.13
CA THR A 787 26.07 24.47 19.28
C THR A 787 25.35 25.50 20.16
N VAL A 788 25.32 25.27 21.46
CA VAL A 788 24.82 26.24 22.45
C VAL A 788 25.94 26.68 23.37
N THR A 789 25.93 27.96 23.75
CA THR A 789 26.90 28.58 24.67
C THR A 789 26.18 28.97 25.94
N ASP A 790 26.73 28.63 27.11
CA ASP A 790 26.20 29.05 28.41
C ASP A 790 26.62 30.49 28.77
N ASN A 791 26.21 30.97 29.95
CA ASN A 791 26.63 32.27 30.50
C ASN A 791 28.05 32.29 31.10
N GLU A 792 28.78 31.18 31.12
CA GLU A 792 30.20 31.10 31.49
C GLU A 792 31.13 30.99 30.26
N GLY A 793 30.56 30.95 29.05
CA GLY A 793 31.27 30.86 27.77
C GLY A 793 31.63 29.43 27.33
N LYS A 794 31.03 28.40 27.93
CA LYS A 794 31.27 26.99 27.59
C LYS A 794 30.27 26.50 26.54
N ASN A 795 30.75 25.64 25.64
CA ASN A 795 29.99 25.17 24.48
C ASN A 795 29.60 23.69 24.58
N GLY A 796 28.35 23.38 24.24
CA GLY A 796 27.87 22.03 23.96
C GLY A 796 27.31 21.93 22.54
N THR A 797 27.54 20.79 21.87
CA THR A 797 27.18 20.61 20.44
C THR A 797 26.53 19.24 20.21
N ASN A 798 25.49 19.20 19.37
CA ASN A 798 24.78 17.98 18.98
C ASN A 798 24.34 18.06 17.49
N ARG A 799 24.00 16.93 16.86
CA ARG A 799 23.82 16.82 15.39
C ARG A 799 22.58 16.03 14.95
N THR A 800 21.98 16.45 13.84
CA THR A 800 20.87 15.77 13.14
C THR A 800 21.08 15.77 11.62
N SER A 801 20.32 14.96 10.90
CA SER A 801 20.30 14.93 9.44
C SER A 801 19.11 15.70 8.87
N ILE A 802 19.33 16.27 7.68
CA ILE A 802 18.27 16.78 6.81
C ILE A 802 18.49 16.29 5.37
N TYR A 803 17.40 15.94 4.70
CA TYR A 803 17.41 15.57 3.28
C TYR A 803 16.75 16.66 2.43
N ILE A 804 17.46 17.15 1.43
CA ILE A 804 17.02 18.24 0.54
C ILE A 804 17.04 17.76 -0.91
N VAL A 805 15.94 17.99 -1.64
CA VAL A 805 15.81 17.67 -3.07
C VAL A 805 15.58 18.91 -3.92
N THR A 806 16.07 18.91 -5.16
CA THR A 806 15.96 20.05 -6.09
C THR A 806 14.58 20.14 -6.69
N LEU A 807 13.96 21.32 -6.62
CA LEU A 807 13.00 21.76 -7.64
C LEU A 807 13.78 22.62 -8.63
N ALA A 808 14.01 22.15 -9.86
CA ALA A 808 14.56 23.05 -10.88
C ALA A 808 13.46 23.98 -11.40
N MET A 809 13.82 25.24 -11.67
CA MET A 809 12.99 26.16 -12.43
C MET A 809 13.90 26.97 -13.37
N HIS A 810 13.91 26.59 -14.64
CA HIS A 810 14.59 27.30 -15.72
C HIS A 810 13.57 28.09 -16.56
N LYS A 811 14.02 29.15 -17.24
CA LYS A 811 13.25 29.83 -18.30
C LYS A 811 13.82 29.42 -19.65
N ILE A 812 12.96 29.05 -20.62
CA ILE A 812 13.42 28.65 -21.96
C ILE A 812 14.20 29.82 -22.61
N PRO A 813 15.50 29.66 -22.93
CA PRO A 813 16.28 30.71 -23.57
C PRO A 813 15.67 31.18 -24.89
N ALA A 814 15.68 32.49 -25.15
CA ALA A 814 15.09 33.09 -26.35
C ALA A 814 15.52 32.45 -27.70
N PRO A 815 16.77 31.98 -27.91
CA PRO A 815 17.13 31.25 -29.13
C PRO A 815 16.40 29.91 -29.29
N GLN A 816 16.16 29.19 -28.19
CA GLN A 816 15.39 27.94 -28.20
C GLN A 816 13.90 28.20 -28.40
N LEU A 817 13.33 29.23 -27.75
CA LEU A 817 11.96 29.68 -28.03
C LEU A 817 11.78 30.08 -29.51
N THR A 818 12.78 30.75 -30.09
CA THR A 818 12.79 31.13 -31.52
C THR A 818 12.81 29.89 -32.44
N LEU A 819 13.60 28.87 -32.09
CA LEU A 819 13.63 27.60 -32.81
C LEU A 819 12.32 26.81 -32.67
N LEU A 820 11.68 26.84 -31.50
CA LEU A 820 10.39 26.22 -31.24
C LEU A 820 9.28 26.88 -32.08
N ASN A 821 9.20 28.21 -32.02
CA ASN A 821 8.30 29.03 -32.84
C ASN A 821 8.51 28.78 -34.34
N ALA A 822 9.75 28.78 -34.83
CA ALA A 822 10.05 28.55 -36.24
C ALA A 822 9.77 27.11 -36.72
N ARG A 823 9.98 26.10 -35.87
CA ARG A 823 9.80 24.68 -36.22
C ARG A 823 8.33 24.27 -36.26
N PHE A 824 7.53 24.75 -35.30
CA PHE A 824 6.12 24.38 -35.13
C PHE A 824 5.16 25.50 -35.58
N ASN A 825 5.69 26.50 -36.29
CA ASN A 825 4.93 27.63 -36.85
C ASN A 825 4.13 28.43 -35.81
N LEU A 826 4.66 28.51 -34.58
CA LEU A 826 4.06 29.18 -33.43
C LEU A 826 4.55 30.62 -33.29
N THR A 827 3.81 31.39 -32.50
CA THR A 827 4.20 32.74 -32.09
C THR A 827 4.02 32.95 -30.59
N LEU A 828 4.65 32.09 -29.79
CA LEU A 828 4.80 32.29 -28.35
C LEU A 828 5.57 33.60 -28.10
N SER A 829 4.91 34.57 -27.47
CA SER A 829 5.49 35.88 -27.11
C SER A 829 6.22 35.88 -25.77
N GLU A 830 5.86 34.96 -24.87
CA GLU A 830 6.43 34.84 -23.53
C GLU A 830 7.08 33.46 -23.32
N GLN A 831 8.04 33.40 -22.40
CA GLN A 831 8.80 32.19 -22.10
C GLN A 831 8.11 31.36 -21.03
N PHE A 832 7.76 30.11 -21.37
CA PHE A 832 7.40 29.10 -20.39
C PHE A 832 8.57 28.90 -19.39
N PHE A 833 8.19 28.64 -18.14
CA PHE A 833 9.07 28.03 -17.16
C PHE A 833 9.22 26.54 -17.46
N CYS A 834 10.32 25.93 -17.02
CA CYS A 834 10.51 24.50 -17.13
C CYS A 834 11.25 23.91 -15.94
N TYR A 835 10.86 22.69 -15.55
CA TYR A 835 11.16 22.06 -14.28
C TYR A 835 11.73 20.66 -14.50
N ASP A 836 12.36 20.19 -13.44
CA ASP A 836 12.87 18.83 -13.21
C ASP A 836 12.17 18.41 -11.92
N SER A 837 11.12 17.59 -12.03
CA SER A 837 10.16 17.35 -10.95
C SER A 837 10.57 16.21 -10.02
N ASP A 838 11.34 15.23 -10.53
CA ASP A 838 11.95 14.15 -9.74
C ASP A 838 13.37 14.50 -9.25
N GLY A 839 14.01 15.52 -9.83
CA GLY A 839 15.34 16.00 -9.48
C GLY A 839 16.49 15.24 -10.16
N ASN A 840 16.24 14.51 -11.26
CA ASN A 840 17.22 13.68 -11.95
C ASN A 840 18.25 14.47 -12.80
N GLY A 841 18.03 15.77 -13.03
CA GLY A 841 18.87 16.65 -13.85
C GLY A 841 18.33 16.92 -15.26
N VAL A 842 17.12 16.47 -15.59
CA VAL A 842 16.46 16.62 -16.89
C VAL A 842 15.19 17.44 -16.75
N VAL A 843 14.92 18.31 -17.72
CA VAL A 843 13.66 19.05 -17.78
C VAL A 843 12.53 18.13 -18.25
N ASP A 844 11.56 17.87 -17.37
CA ASP A 844 10.41 16.98 -17.58
C ASP A 844 9.06 17.72 -17.71
N THR A 845 8.99 18.97 -17.24
CA THR A 845 7.74 19.72 -17.13
C THR A 845 7.93 21.14 -17.64
N PHE A 846 6.96 21.66 -18.38
CA PHE A 846 6.88 23.07 -18.76
C PHE A 846 5.61 23.69 -18.18
N VAL A 847 5.65 24.94 -17.74
CA VAL A 847 4.46 25.65 -17.25
C VAL A 847 4.45 27.08 -17.79
N ASP A 848 3.28 27.60 -18.13
CA ASP A 848 3.14 28.97 -18.62
C ASP A 848 3.57 30.02 -17.57
N PRO A 849 3.79 31.29 -17.97
CA PRO A 849 4.23 32.36 -17.07
C PRO A 849 3.36 32.60 -15.82
N ASN A 850 2.12 32.14 -15.81
CA ASN A 850 1.15 32.33 -14.72
C ASN A 850 0.93 31.09 -13.84
N HIS A 851 1.59 29.96 -14.14
CA HIS A 851 1.43 28.68 -13.45
C HIS A 851 0.02 28.04 -13.56
N ILE A 852 -0.65 28.17 -14.72
CA ILE A 852 -2.03 27.71 -14.97
C ILE A 852 -2.12 26.58 -16.02
N LEU A 853 -1.17 26.52 -16.96
CA LEU A 853 -1.12 25.52 -18.03
C LEU A 853 0.18 24.70 -17.95
N THR A 854 0.07 23.45 -17.55
CA THR A 854 1.20 22.52 -17.37
C THR A 854 1.34 21.62 -18.59
N ALA A 855 2.46 21.77 -19.31
CA ALA A 855 2.84 20.98 -20.47
C ALA A 855 3.97 20.01 -20.10
N VAL A 856 3.62 18.78 -19.71
CA VAL A 856 4.59 17.73 -19.38
C VAL A 856 5.27 17.20 -20.65
N HIS A 857 6.57 16.93 -20.59
CA HIS A 857 7.37 16.37 -21.68
C HIS A 857 8.39 15.37 -21.14
N ASN A 858 8.25 14.10 -21.54
CA ASN A 858 8.85 13.03 -20.77
C ASN A 858 10.36 12.73 -21.02
N ARG A 859 11.06 13.46 -21.90
CA ARG A 859 12.48 13.23 -22.24
C ARG A 859 13.34 14.50 -22.30
N PRO A 860 14.68 14.40 -22.23
CA PRO A 860 15.57 15.49 -22.66
C PRO A 860 15.32 15.84 -24.13
N ILE A 861 14.90 17.08 -24.41
CA ILE A 861 14.60 17.52 -25.78
C ILE A 861 15.89 17.62 -26.60
N THR A 862 16.01 16.79 -27.64
CA THR A 862 16.97 17.03 -28.73
C THR A 862 16.28 17.64 -29.95
N LEU A 863 16.97 18.52 -30.67
CA LEU A 863 16.42 19.24 -31.83
C LEU A 863 16.35 18.39 -33.11
N SER A 864 16.24 17.07 -33.03
CA SER A 864 16.04 16.16 -34.18
C SER A 864 14.68 15.45 -34.20
N ASP A 865 14.00 15.34 -33.06
CA ASP A 865 12.95 14.34 -32.89
C ASP A 865 11.53 14.92 -33.09
N ASN A 866 10.54 14.04 -33.28
CA ASN A 866 9.13 14.42 -33.34
C ASN A 866 8.62 14.72 -31.92
N ILE A 867 8.61 16.00 -31.54
CA ILE A 867 8.22 16.44 -30.19
C ILE A 867 6.72 16.26 -29.98
N CYS A 868 6.33 15.91 -28.76
CA CYS A 868 4.94 15.76 -28.33
C CYS A 868 4.74 16.46 -26.99
N PHE A 869 3.65 17.22 -26.82
CA PHE A 869 3.32 17.89 -25.55
C PHE A 869 2.09 17.26 -24.89
N LEU A 870 2.12 17.14 -23.56
CA LEU A 870 1.03 16.63 -22.73
C LEU A 870 0.47 17.78 -21.87
N LEU A 871 -0.72 18.30 -22.18
CA LEU A 871 -1.30 19.49 -21.55
C LEU A 871 -2.30 19.12 -20.44
N SER A 872 -2.02 19.51 -19.19
CA SER A 872 -2.98 19.60 -18.09
C SER A 872 -3.44 21.05 -17.88
N ILE A 873 -4.67 21.24 -17.40
CA ILE A 873 -5.34 22.54 -17.26
C ILE A 873 -5.87 22.74 -15.83
N GLY A 874 -5.01 22.57 -14.84
CA GLY A 874 -5.28 22.82 -13.42
C GLY A 874 -4.16 22.34 -12.51
N ASP A 875 -4.48 22.19 -11.22
CA ASP A 875 -3.56 21.71 -10.18
C ASP A 875 -3.41 20.17 -10.15
N ASP A 876 -4.02 19.48 -11.13
CA ASP A 876 -4.07 18.01 -11.26
C ASP A 876 -2.98 17.53 -12.24
N PRO A 877 -2.05 16.63 -11.86
CA PRO A 877 -0.90 16.26 -12.70
C PRO A 877 -1.24 15.41 -13.94
N VAL A 878 -2.50 14.98 -14.11
CA VAL A 878 -2.93 14.16 -15.25
C VAL A 878 -3.15 15.01 -16.52
N PRO A 879 -2.45 14.74 -17.64
CA PRO A 879 -2.62 15.52 -18.87
C PRO A 879 -3.86 15.11 -19.67
N GLU A 880 -4.62 16.10 -20.14
CA GLU A 880 -5.89 15.95 -20.85
C GLU A 880 -5.72 15.90 -22.38
N PHE A 881 -4.71 16.59 -22.93
CA PHE A 881 -4.51 16.74 -24.38
C PHE A 881 -3.08 16.42 -24.82
N PHE A 882 -2.96 15.75 -25.97
CA PHE A 882 -1.72 15.39 -26.64
C PHE A 882 -1.56 16.18 -27.93
N TRP A 883 -0.44 16.89 -28.11
CA TRP A 883 -0.16 17.65 -29.31
C TRP A 883 0.98 17.04 -30.11
N ASN A 884 0.66 16.52 -31.29
CA ASN A 884 1.64 16.02 -32.25
C ASN A 884 2.20 17.19 -33.08
N THR A 885 3.41 17.62 -32.77
CA THR A 885 4.02 18.82 -33.38
C THR A 885 4.40 18.63 -34.86
N THR A 886 4.54 17.38 -35.33
CA THR A 886 4.88 17.03 -36.72
C THR A 886 3.68 17.13 -37.67
N THR A 887 2.45 17.02 -37.16
CA THR A 887 1.21 17.10 -37.95
C THR A 887 0.35 18.32 -37.62
N ASP A 888 0.79 19.16 -36.66
CA ASP A 888 0.05 20.28 -36.07
C ASP A 888 -1.37 19.89 -35.64
N ARG A 889 -1.49 18.77 -34.91
CA ARG A 889 -2.76 18.22 -34.44
C ARG A 889 -2.76 17.99 -32.94
N ILE A 890 -3.75 18.58 -32.28
CA ILE A 890 -4.10 18.29 -30.89
C ILE A 890 -5.14 17.16 -30.89
N PHE A 891 -4.92 16.17 -30.05
CA PHE A 891 -5.78 15.02 -29.80
C PHE A 891 -6.17 15.04 -28.31
N SER A 892 -7.39 14.61 -27.99
CA SER A 892 -7.72 14.21 -26.61
C SER A 892 -6.89 13.00 -26.22
N ILE A 893 -6.37 12.95 -25.00
CA ILE A 893 -5.75 11.74 -24.47
C ILE A 893 -6.85 10.81 -23.97
N GLY A 894 -6.81 9.54 -24.37
CA GLY A 894 -7.69 8.52 -23.80
C GLY A 894 -7.14 8.04 -22.46
N HIS A 895 -7.75 8.46 -21.34
CA HIS A 895 -7.47 7.80 -20.06
C HIS A 895 -8.03 6.37 -20.12
N THR A 896 -7.15 5.37 -20.06
CA THR A 896 -7.49 3.95 -20.14
C THR A 896 -6.83 3.23 -18.96
N ILE A 897 -7.63 2.71 -18.02
CA ILE A 897 -7.10 1.87 -16.95
C ILE A 897 -6.55 0.59 -17.58
N GLY A 898 -5.27 0.28 -17.32
CA GLY A 898 -4.62 -0.89 -17.87
C GLY A 898 -5.25 -2.17 -17.32
N ILE A 899 -5.78 -3.03 -18.20
CA ILE A 899 -6.36 -4.30 -17.79
C ILE A 899 -5.21 -5.27 -17.52
N VAL A 900 -4.84 -5.42 -16.25
CA VAL A 900 -3.86 -6.41 -15.81
C VAL A 900 -4.29 -7.81 -16.26
N GLN A 901 -3.50 -8.42 -17.14
CA GLN A 901 -3.75 -9.76 -17.70
C GLN A 901 -2.97 -10.88 -17.02
N ASN A 902 -1.95 -10.55 -16.23
CA ASN A 902 -1.30 -11.52 -15.35
C ASN A 902 -0.52 -10.78 -14.26
N MET A 903 -0.27 -11.44 -13.12
CA MET A 903 0.79 -10.99 -12.23
C MET A 903 1.41 -12.16 -11.46
N VAL A 904 2.71 -12.36 -11.65
CA VAL A 904 3.50 -13.50 -11.17
C VAL A 904 4.58 -12.99 -10.20
N ILE A 905 4.62 -13.52 -8.99
CA ILE A 905 5.80 -13.33 -8.11
C ILE A 905 6.82 -14.42 -8.40
N ASP A 906 8.09 -14.03 -8.49
CA ASP A 906 9.23 -14.92 -8.43
C ASP A 906 9.93 -14.79 -7.06
N ASP A 907 9.49 -15.61 -6.10
CA ASP A 907 10.09 -15.74 -4.76
C ASP A 907 11.57 -16.14 -4.79
N ALA A 908 12.09 -16.67 -5.91
CA ALA A 908 13.49 -17.07 -6.03
C ALA A 908 14.43 -15.89 -6.33
N ASN A 909 13.90 -14.83 -6.96
CA ASN A 909 14.64 -13.62 -7.33
C ASN A 909 14.14 -12.37 -6.58
N GLU A 910 13.13 -12.52 -5.71
CA GLU A 910 12.39 -11.44 -5.02
C GLU A 910 11.73 -10.44 -5.98
N GLN A 911 11.27 -10.90 -7.14
CA GLN A 911 10.66 -10.06 -8.18
C GLN A 911 9.16 -10.30 -8.32
N ALA A 912 8.43 -9.35 -8.94
CA ALA A 912 7.06 -9.56 -9.41
C ALA A 912 6.88 -9.00 -10.82
N ILE A 913 6.26 -9.75 -11.73
CA ILE A 913 6.05 -9.40 -13.14
C ILE A 913 4.54 -9.27 -13.40
N MET A 914 4.10 -8.20 -14.04
CA MET A 914 2.70 -7.85 -14.29
C MET A 914 2.46 -7.58 -15.77
N ASP A 915 1.65 -8.40 -16.44
CA ASP A 915 1.22 -8.17 -17.83
C ASP A 915 -0.06 -7.31 -17.86
N VAL A 916 -0.19 -6.39 -18.82
CA VAL A 916 -1.26 -5.38 -18.91
C VAL A 916 -1.69 -5.17 -20.37
N THR A 917 -2.99 -5.15 -20.63
CA THR A 917 -3.59 -4.97 -21.97
C THR A 917 -4.50 -3.75 -22.05
N VAL A 918 -4.55 -3.11 -23.22
CA VAL A 918 -5.28 -1.86 -23.49
C VAL A 918 -5.88 -1.86 -24.91
N ASP A 919 -7.00 -1.15 -25.07
CA ASP A 919 -7.77 -1.14 -26.33
C ASP A 919 -7.20 -0.18 -27.39
N LYS A 920 -7.18 -0.63 -28.65
CA LYS A 920 -6.48 0.03 -29.78
C LYS A 920 -7.33 1.07 -30.50
N GLU A 921 -7.55 2.25 -29.90
CA GLU A 921 -8.21 3.38 -30.60
C GLU A 921 -7.47 4.73 -30.63
N GLN A 922 -6.74 5.17 -29.58
CA GLN A 922 -6.08 6.49 -29.53
C GLN A 922 -4.72 6.49 -28.79
N TRP A 923 -4.06 7.64 -28.65
CA TRP A 923 -2.95 7.80 -27.71
C TRP A 923 -3.47 7.69 -26.27
N ILE A 924 -2.79 6.90 -25.45
CA ILE A 924 -3.31 6.43 -24.17
C ILE A 924 -2.44 6.84 -22.98
N TYR A 925 -3.13 7.12 -21.88
CA TYR A 925 -2.57 7.22 -20.54
C TYR A 925 -3.01 5.98 -19.77
N ILE A 926 -2.06 5.10 -19.45
CA ILE A 926 -2.32 3.79 -18.83
C ILE A 926 -2.13 3.91 -17.32
N GLU A 927 -3.22 3.91 -16.56
CA GLU A 927 -3.18 3.81 -15.09
C GLU A 927 -3.11 2.34 -14.65
N VAL A 928 -2.15 2.01 -13.78
CA VAL A 928 -1.98 0.68 -13.17
C VAL A 928 -1.66 0.84 -11.67
N ASN A 929 -2.33 0.09 -10.79
CA ASN A 929 -2.10 0.20 -9.34
C ASN A 929 -0.75 -0.41 -8.92
N ASP A 930 0.14 0.40 -8.37
CA ASP A 930 1.46 -0.01 -7.88
C ASP A 930 1.33 -0.88 -6.62
N GLN A 931 1.57 -2.18 -6.76
CA GLN A 931 1.52 -3.13 -5.64
C GLN A 931 2.78 -3.10 -4.77
N TYR A 932 3.85 -2.42 -5.21
CA TYR A 932 5.16 -2.40 -4.57
C TYR A 932 5.81 -1.00 -4.67
N PRO A 933 5.24 0.03 -4.01
CA PRO A 933 5.66 1.43 -4.18
C PRO A 933 7.11 1.72 -3.79
N ASN A 934 7.75 0.84 -3.00
CA ASN A 934 9.15 0.97 -2.56
C ASN A 934 10.14 0.12 -3.38
N SER A 935 9.66 -0.68 -4.33
CA SER A 935 10.46 -1.63 -5.15
C SER A 935 10.70 -1.05 -6.54
N PRO A 936 11.93 -1.05 -7.10
CA PRO A 936 12.21 -0.59 -8.47
C PRO A 936 11.31 -1.25 -9.52
N VAL A 937 11.09 -0.60 -10.67
CA VAL A 937 10.31 -1.18 -11.80
C VAL A 937 10.93 -0.90 -13.17
N SER A 938 10.75 -1.84 -14.09
CA SER A 938 10.99 -1.69 -15.53
C SER A 938 9.74 -2.09 -16.33
N ILE A 939 9.52 -1.50 -17.51
CA ILE A 939 8.35 -1.77 -18.36
C ILE A 939 8.80 -2.18 -19.77
N THR A 940 8.07 -3.10 -20.40
CA THR A 940 8.31 -3.58 -21.77
C THR A 940 7.00 -3.77 -22.54
N THR A 941 7.10 -3.95 -23.85
CA THR A 941 6.03 -4.40 -24.75
C THR A 941 6.59 -5.51 -25.65
N LYS A 942 5.70 -6.22 -26.34
CA LYS A 942 6.01 -7.42 -27.18
C LYS A 942 7.20 -7.30 -28.14
N ASN A 943 7.57 -6.08 -28.56
CA ASN A 943 8.68 -5.80 -29.48
C ASN A 943 9.75 -4.81 -28.97
N ARG A 944 9.53 -4.12 -27.84
CA ARG A 944 10.46 -3.09 -27.33
C ARG A 944 10.35 -2.85 -25.83
N ILE A 945 11.47 -2.53 -25.18
CA ILE A 945 11.49 -2.01 -23.80
C ILE A 945 10.82 -0.63 -23.79
N ILE A 946 9.95 -0.39 -22.81
CA ILE A 946 9.42 0.93 -22.51
C ILE A 946 10.45 1.60 -21.61
N SER A 947 11.21 2.51 -22.21
CA SER A 947 12.26 3.26 -21.54
C SER A 947 11.67 4.07 -20.37
N SER A 948 12.43 4.20 -19.28
CA SER A 948 11.94 4.70 -17.96
C SER A 948 11.31 6.08 -18.00
N ASP A 949 11.66 6.88 -19.00
CA ASP A 949 11.05 8.17 -19.31
C ASP A 949 9.56 8.10 -19.68
N LYS A 950 9.07 6.98 -20.23
CA LYS A 950 7.66 6.85 -20.67
C LYS A 950 6.69 6.50 -19.54
N PHE A 951 7.17 6.38 -18.31
CA PHE A 951 6.32 6.06 -17.16
C PHE A 951 6.81 6.72 -15.87
N TRP A 952 5.89 6.93 -14.93
CA TRP A 952 6.22 7.45 -13.60
C TRP A 952 5.33 6.83 -12.52
N ARG A 953 5.64 7.13 -11.26
CA ARG A 953 4.93 6.61 -10.08
C ARG A 953 4.46 7.75 -9.18
N GLU A 954 3.20 7.70 -8.78
CA GLU A 954 2.63 8.65 -7.82
C GLU A 954 1.41 8.01 -7.12
N ASN A 955 1.18 8.32 -5.84
CA ASN A 955 -0.03 7.91 -5.09
C ASN A 955 -0.41 6.41 -5.20
N GLN A 956 0.60 5.52 -5.16
CA GLN A 956 0.47 4.05 -5.32
C GLN A 956 -0.11 3.63 -6.69
N LYS A 957 0.18 4.41 -7.74
CA LYS A 957 -0.12 4.11 -9.13
C LYS A 957 1.12 4.30 -10.00
N ILE A 958 1.17 3.55 -11.09
CA ILE A 958 2.12 3.70 -12.18
C ILE A 958 1.33 4.19 -13.40
N TYR A 959 1.86 5.23 -14.04
CA TYR A 959 1.26 5.82 -15.23
C TYR A 959 2.21 5.62 -16.40
N VAL A 960 1.69 5.13 -17.55
CA VAL A 960 2.48 4.92 -18.77
C VAL A 960 1.87 5.70 -19.92
N PHE A 961 2.71 6.43 -20.66
CA PHE A 961 2.29 7.18 -21.86
C PHE A 961 3.04 6.70 -23.11
N ASP A 962 2.33 6.07 -24.03
CA ASP A 962 2.93 5.53 -25.27
C ASP A 962 1.92 5.43 -26.44
N ASP A 963 2.40 4.96 -27.61
CA ASP A 963 1.57 4.69 -28.78
C ASP A 963 0.62 3.48 -28.57
N PRO A 964 -0.50 3.37 -29.33
CA PRO A 964 -1.51 2.32 -29.13
C PRO A 964 -1.03 0.91 -29.52
N GLU A 965 -0.20 0.32 -28.66
CA GLU A 965 0.10 -1.11 -28.63
C GLU A 965 -0.84 -1.89 -27.70
N THR A 966 -1.00 -3.20 -27.93
CA THR A 966 -2.01 -4.00 -27.22
C THR A 966 -1.55 -4.53 -25.86
N GLU A 967 -0.24 -4.75 -25.66
CA GLU A 967 0.30 -5.55 -24.55
C GLU A 967 1.57 -4.93 -23.99
N TYR A 968 1.57 -4.70 -22.67
CA TYR A 968 2.65 -4.16 -21.85
C TYR A 968 2.99 -5.13 -20.71
N GLN A 969 4.20 -5.08 -20.17
CA GLN A 969 4.67 -5.89 -19.04
C GLN A 969 5.53 -5.06 -18.09
N PHE A 970 5.25 -5.09 -16.79
CA PHE A 970 5.91 -4.32 -15.73
C PHE A 970 6.62 -5.30 -14.77
N THR A 971 7.89 -5.10 -14.46
CA THR A 971 8.67 -5.98 -13.56
C THR A 971 9.22 -5.21 -12.37
N PHE A 972 8.94 -5.67 -11.14
CA PHE A 972 9.21 -5.07 -9.84
C PHE A 972 10.26 -5.86 -9.04
N ASP A 973 11.14 -5.20 -8.28
CA ASP A 973 12.27 -5.87 -7.59
C ASP A 973 12.36 -5.65 -6.05
N ASN A 974 12.73 -6.69 -5.30
CA ASN A 974 12.96 -6.73 -3.83
C ASN A 974 11.68 -6.46 -3.01
N ILE A 975 11.02 -7.51 -2.51
CA ILE A 975 9.62 -7.43 -2.02
C ILE A 975 9.33 -8.02 -0.62
N PHE A 976 10.35 -8.43 0.16
CA PHE A 976 10.16 -9.12 1.46
C PHE A 976 10.93 -8.53 2.67
N PRO A 977 10.41 -8.63 3.92
CA PRO A 977 11.07 -8.15 5.14
C PRO A 977 11.83 -9.24 5.94
N ILE A 978 12.70 -8.83 6.86
CA ILE A 978 13.72 -9.67 7.55
C ILE A 978 13.29 -10.14 8.96
N LEU A 979 13.62 -11.39 9.32
CA LEU A 979 13.47 -12.00 10.66
C LEU A 979 14.84 -12.46 11.22
N THR A 980 15.02 -12.52 12.55
CA THR A 980 16.25 -13.07 13.17
C THR A 980 15.96 -13.78 14.50
N VAL A 981 16.54 -14.96 14.69
CA VAL A 981 16.42 -15.81 15.90
C VAL A 981 17.81 -16.20 16.38
N THR A 982 18.07 -16.14 17.69
CA THR A 982 19.38 -16.51 18.26
C THR A 982 19.27 -17.45 19.45
N PHE A 983 20.14 -18.45 19.50
CA PHE A 983 20.25 -19.41 20.60
C PHE A 983 21.42 -19.01 21.51
N SER A 984 21.26 -19.13 22.83
CA SER A 984 22.32 -18.83 23.80
C SER A 984 22.83 -20.13 24.46
N PRO A 985 24.15 -20.36 24.53
CA PRO A 985 25.23 -19.53 23.97
C PRO A 985 25.35 -19.70 22.44
N PRO A 986 25.78 -18.67 21.67
CA PRO A 986 25.81 -18.73 20.19
C PRO A 986 26.81 -19.72 19.57
N ASP A 987 27.70 -20.32 20.37
CA ASP A 987 28.94 -20.95 19.91
C ASP A 987 28.87 -22.50 19.78
N GLY A 988 27.66 -23.08 19.74
CA GLY A 988 27.45 -24.52 19.41
C GLY A 988 28.08 -25.54 20.38
N GLY A 989 28.36 -25.14 21.63
CA GLY A 989 29.01 -25.96 22.65
C GLY A 989 28.09 -26.96 23.36
N VAL A 990 28.69 -27.99 23.98
CA VAL A 990 27.98 -29.04 24.74
C VAL A 990 27.27 -28.45 25.97
N ILE A 991 25.98 -28.73 26.11
CA ILE A 991 25.15 -28.31 27.25
C ILE A 991 25.63 -29.01 28.54
N ASN A 992 26.16 -28.24 29.50
CA ASN A 992 26.48 -28.69 30.86
C ASN A 992 26.43 -27.50 31.84
N GLY A 993 25.29 -27.29 32.51
CA GLY A 993 25.10 -26.39 33.66
C GLY A 993 25.22 -24.87 33.39
N ASP A 994 24.21 -24.03 33.61
CA ASP A 994 22.83 -24.26 34.07
C ASP A 994 21.89 -23.28 33.34
N ASN A 995 20.65 -23.69 33.06
CA ASN A 995 19.59 -22.88 32.44
C ASN A 995 19.96 -22.20 31.09
N PRO A 996 20.06 -22.94 29.97
CA PRO A 996 20.11 -22.33 28.64
C PRO A 996 18.86 -21.46 28.37
N THR A 997 19.06 -20.29 27.75
CA THR A 997 17.97 -19.38 27.35
C THR A 997 17.87 -19.22 25.84
N ILE A 998 16.62 -19.15 25.35
CA ILE A 998 16.29 -18.91 23.95
C ILE A 998 15.85 -17.45 23.81
N LYS A 999 16.41 -16.71 22.84
CA LYS A 999 16.14 -15.28 22.67
C LYS A 999 15.65 -14.95 21.27
N ILE A 1000 14.44 -14.40 21.21
CA ILE A 1000 13.75 -14.06 19.97
C ILE A 1000 13.50 -12.56 19.96
N THR A 1001 13.75 -11.94 18.81
CA THR A 1001 13.68 -10.49 18.58
C THR A 1001 12.95 -10.20 17.28
N TYR A 1002 11.98 -9.29 17.33
CA TYR A 1002 11.13 -8.93 16.19
C TYR A 1002 10.74 -7.45 16.24
N ASN A 1003 10.34 -6.92 15.09
CA ASN A 1003 10.09 -5.48 14.88
C ASN A 1003 8.58 -5.11 14.84
N VAL A 1004 7.68 -6.09 14.97
CA VAL A 1004 6.21 -5.91 14.99
C VAL A 1004 5.56 -6.84 16.03
N PRO A 1005 4.51 -6.43 16.78
CA PRO A 1005 3.99 -7.21 17.92
C PRO A 1005 3.50 -8.63 17.58
N VAL A 1006 3.90 -9.62 18.39
CA VAL A 1006 3.40 -11.01 18.34
C VAL A 1006 3.02 -11.54 19.72
N THR A 1007 1.86 -12.21 19.78
CA THR A 1007 1.49 -13.14 20.84
C THR A 1007 2.08 -14.52 20.53
N ILE A 1008 2.37 -15.33 21.56
CA ILE A 1008 2.74 -16.75 21.39
C ILE A 1008 1.65 -17.61 22.02
N ILE A 1009 1.07 -18.49 21.20
CA ILE A 1009 -0.14 -19.24 21.57
C ILE A 1009 0.21 -20.64 22.09
N SER A 1010 1.27 -21.27 21.57
CA SER A 1010 1.78 -22.54 22.08
C SER A 1010 3.26 -22.76 21.76
N ALA A 1011 3.89 -23.63 22.56
CA ALA A 1011 5.18 -24.24 22.28
C ALA A 1011 5.10 -25.71 22.71
N THR A 1012 5.47 -26.65 21.83
CA THR A 1012 5.36 -28.10 22.07
C THR A 1012 6.70 -28.79 21.83
N PHE A 1013 7.05 -29.68 22.75
CA PHE A 1013 8.28 -30.47 22.73
C PHE A 1013 7.93 -31.94 22.49
N ASN A 1014 8.66 -32.63 21.60
CA ASN A 1014 8.44 -34.06 21.41
C ASN A 1014 9.69 -34.80 20.86
N SER A 1015 10.07 -35.87 21.56
CA SER A 1015 10.92 -36.96 21.05
C SER A 1015 10.83 -38.15 22.00
N ILE A 1016 10.38 -39.31 21.52
CA ILE A 1016 10.14 -40.52 22.33
C ILE A 1016 11.15 -41.62 21.99
N ASN A 1017 11.74 -42.26 23.00
CA ASN A 1017 12.31 -43.61 22.89
C ASN A 1017 12.56 -44.27 24.27
N ILE A 1018 12.35 -45.56 24.53
CA ILE A 1018 11.24 -46.48 24.20
C ILE A 1018 10.76 -47.23 25.47
N GLU A 1019 11.57 -47.35 26.54
CA GLU A 1019 11.43 -48.43 27.55
C GLU A 1019 10.76 -48.08 28.90
N SER A 1020 10.71 -46.82 29.34
CA SER A 1020 10.73 -46.51 30.79
C SER A 1020 9.47 -45.86 31.42
N ASN A 1021 8.28 -45.98 30.81
CA ASN A 1021 6.94 -45.59 31.32
C ASN A 1021 6.87 -44.66 32.57
N LEU A 1022 6.33 -43.42 32.39
CA LEU A 1022 6.08 -42.33 33.38
C LEU A 1022 7.27 -41.31 33.50
N LEU A 1023 7.09 -39.99 33.75
CA LEU A 1023 5.89 -39.15 33.96
C LEU A 1023 6.13 -37.65 33.61
N SER A 1024 5.15 -36.79 33.96
CA SER A 1024 4.96 -35.33 33.79
C SER A 1024 6.08 -34.43 34.40
N LEU A 1025 6.09 -33.08 34.32
CA LEU A 1025 5.08 -32.03 34.06
C LEU A 1025 5.61 -30.96 33.05
N ASP A 1026 4.90 -29.93 32.59
CA ASP A 1026 3.58 -29.36 32.95
C ASP A 1026 2.96 -28.63 31.74
N ASP A 1027 1.65 -28.75 31.49
CA ASP A 1027 0.97 -27.99 30.42
C ASP A 1027 0.74 -26.53 30.85
N LYS A 1028 1.64 -25.62 30.44
CA LYS A 1028 1.53 -24.19 30.72
C LYS A 1028 1.70 -23.32 29.47
N SER A 1029 0.61 -22.69 29.06
CA SER A 1029 0.64 -21.52 28.19
C SER A 1029 1.21 -20.31 28.93
N TYR A 1030 2.14 -19.60 28.29
CA TYR A 1030 2.75 -18.38 28.82
C TYR A 1030 2.32 -17.19 27.97
N THR A 1031 1.19 -16.58 28.32
CA THR A 1031 0.71 -15.36 27.66
C THR A 1031 1.60 -14.18 28.08
N TYR A 1032 2.55 -13.81 27.22
CA TYR A 1032 3.33 -12.58 27.38
C TYR A 1032 2.79 -11.49 26.46
N THR A 1033 2.12 -10.50 27.06
CA THR A 1033 1.71 -9.25 26.38
C THR A 1033 2.60 -8.12 26.92
N PRO A 1034 3.37 -7.42 26.07
CA PRO A 1034 4.16 -6.27 26.51
C PRO A 1034 3.29 -5.17 27.13
N SER A 1035 3.74 -4.60 28.25
CA SER A 1035 3.03 -3.50 28.94
C SER A 1035 3.20 -2.15 28.22
N GLY A 1036 2.46 -1.97 27.12
CA GLY A 1036 2.35 -0.72 26.39
C GLY A 1036 2.86 -0.79 24.95
N TYR A 1037 2.22 -0.01 24.08
CA TYR A 1037 2.56 0.08 22.66
C TYR A 1037 3.77 0.99 22.44
N LEU A 1038 4.73 0.56 21.63
CA LEU A 1038 5.88 1.37 21.20
C LEU A 1038 6.05 1.23 19.68
N GLU A 1039 5.75 2.31 18.93
CA GLU A 1039 5.67 2.31 17.46
C GLU A 1039 6.99 1.97 16.75
N ASN A 1040 8.13 2.03 17.44
CA ASN A 1040 9.46 1.67 16.93
C ASN A 1040 10.26 0.80 17.93
N GLY A 1041 9.58 -0.13 18.63
CA GLY A 1041 10.22 -1.06 19.58
C GLY A 1041 10.70 -2.37 18.93
N THR A 1042 11.92 -2.81 19.26
CA THR A 1042 12.31 -4.23 19.11
C THR A 1042 11.97 -4.96 20.39
N TYR A 1043 11.12 -5.99 20.31
CA TYR A 1043 10.60 -6.68 21.49
C TYR A 1043 11.38 -7.98 21.74
N PRO A 1044 12.01 -8.16 22.92
CA PRO A 1044 12.74 -9.38 23.27
C PRO A 1044 11.86 -10.36 24.08
N LEU A 1045 11.80 -11.61 23.67
CA LEU A 1045 11.32 -12.72 24.51
C LEU A 1045 12.50 -13.57 24.97
N GLU A 1046 12.49 -14.00 26.23
CA GLU A 1046 13.49 -14.90 26.81
C GLU A 1046 12.83 -16.08 27.55
N ILE A 1047 13.14 -17.30 27.13
CA ILE A 1047 12.58 -18.55 27.69
C ILE A 1047 13.70 -19.36 28.35
N ASN A 1048 13.50 -19.73 29.62
CA ASN A 1048 14.40 -20.64 30.36
C ASN A 1048 14.05 -22.10 30.06
N ALA A 1049 15.02 -22.92 29.67
CA ALA A 1049 14.85 -24.36 29.50
C ALA A 1049 15.69 -25.16 30.52
N GLN A 1050 15.15 -26.27 31.03
CA GLN A 1050 15.86 -27.22 31.88
C GLN A 1050 15.98 -28.58 31.17
N ALA A 1051 17.14 -29.23 31.30
CA ALA A 1051 17.44 -30.51 30.65
C ALA A 1051 17.76 -31.59 31.70
N LEU A 1052 17.05 -32.72 31.64
CA LEU A 1052 17.32 -33.91 32.44
C LEU A 1052 18.11 -34.94 31.62
N GLN A 1053 19.12 -35.55 32.23
CA GLN A 1053 20.17 -36.31 31.53
C GLN A 1053 19.81 -37.79 31.32
N GLY A 1054 19.37 -38.15 30.12
CA GLY A 1054 19.16 -39.53 29.68
C GLY A 1054 20.34 -40.12 28.91
N LYS A 1055 20.63 -41.42 29.07
CA LYS A 1055 21.71 -42.13 28.36
C LYS A 1055 21.19 -42.86 27.11
N GLY A 1056 21.31 -42.25 25.94
CA GLY A 1056 21.05 -42.92 24.66
C GLY A 1056 21.44 -42.07 23.46
N PHE A 1057 22.24 -42.62 22.54
CA PHE A 1057 22.68 -41.92 21.32
C PHE A 1057 21.78 -42.28 20.13
N LEU A 1058 20.58 -41.68 20.02
CA LEU A 1058 19.83 -41.52 18.75
C LEU A 1058 18.52 -40.73 18.95
N SER A 1059 18.58 -39.40 18.87
CA SER A 1059 17.43 -38.54 18.58
C SER A 1059 17.88 -37.13 18.17
N SER A 1060 17.10 -36.49 17.29
CA SER A 1060 17.24 -35.07 16.93
C SER A 1060 15.88 -34.41 17.07
N SER A 1061 15.63 -33.77 18.21
CA SER A 1061 14.34 -33.14 18.54
C SER A 1061 14.23 -31.78 17.85
N ALA A 1062 13.29 -31.63 16.93
CA ALA A 1062 12.96 -30.32 16.35
C ALA A 1062 12.14 -29.50 17.37
N MET A 1063 12.40 -28.19 17.43
CA MET A 1063 11.73 -27.25 18.31
C MET A 1063 10.96 -26.25 17.46
N TYR A 1064 9.65 -26.12 17.70
CA TYR A 1064 8.75 -25.28 16.91
C TYR A 1064 8.14 -24.17 17.76
N PHE A 1065 8.11 -22.95 17.24
CA PHE A 1065 7.50 -21.78 17.86
C PHE A 1065 6.32 -21.30 17.01
N TYR A 1066 5.13 -21.21 17.59
CA TYR A 1066 3.96 -20.63 16.92
C TYR A 1066 3.73 -19.18 17.38
N PHE A 1067 4.19 -18.25 16.55
CA PHE A 1067 3.91 -16.82 16.69
C PHE A 1067 2.58 -16.48 16.00
N ALA A 1068 1.76 -15.68 16.66
CA ALA A 1068 0.56 -15.07 16.09
C ALA A 1068 0.64 -13.55 16.26
N TYR A 1069 0.65 -12.81 15.16
CA TYR A 1069 0.71 -11.36 15.17
C TYR A 1069 -0.60 -10.77 15.70
N GLU A 1070 -0.52 -9.82 16.65
CA GLU A 1070 -1.71 -9.12 17.16
C GLU A 1070 -2.35 -8.25 16.06
N ILE A 1071 -1.52 -7.71 15.18
CA ILE A 1071 -1.91 -7.16 13.88
C ILE A 1071 -1.03 -7.84 12.83
N PRO A 1072 -1.59 -8.60 11.86
CA PRO A 1072 -0.78 -9.30 10.88
C PRO A 1072 0.00 -8.32 9.99
N PRO A 1073 1.27 -8.62 9.63
CA PRO A 1073 1.93 -7.90 8.54
C PRO A 1073 1.08 -8.00 7.27
N GLN A 1074 1.12 -6.97 6.42
CA GLN A 1074 0.34 -6.98 5.19
C GLN A 1074 0.70 -8.21 4.34
N LYS A 1075 -0.33 -8.95 3.89
CA LYS A 1075 -0.16 -10.14 3.06
C LYS A 1075 0.65 -9.80 1.81
N SER A 1076 1.72 -10.55 1.56
CA SER A 1076 2.40 -10.51 0.27
C SER A 1076 1.44 -10.95 -0.84
N PHE A 1077 1.65 -10.39 -2.03
CA PHE A 1077 0.69 -10.45 -3.13
C PHE A 1077 0.40 -11.89 -3.64
N LEU A 1078 1.28 -12.86 -3.36
CA LEU A 1078 1.11 -14.29 -3.71
C LEU A 1078 -0.10 -14.92 -3.03
N GLU A 1079 -0.41 -14.56 -1.78
CA GLU A 1079 -1.60 -15.06 -1.08
C GLU A 1079 -2.92 -14.36 -1.50
N LYS A 1080 -2.88 -13.50 -2.52
CA LYS A 1080 -3.96 -12.55 -2.83
C LYS A 1080 -4.53 -12.69 -4.25
N ASN A 1081 -3.82 -13.33 -5.20
CA ASN A 1081 -4.14 -13.25 -6.64
C ASN A 1081 -4.04 -14.56 -7.45
N TRP A 1082 -3.98 -15.74 -6.83
CA TRP A 1082 -4.15 -16.97 -7.63
C TRP A 1082 -5.62 -17.13 -8.06
N LEU A 1083 -5.81 -17.34 -9.37
CA LEU A 1083 -7.05 -17.65 -10.10
C LEU A 1083 -8.05 -16.52 -10.43
N GLY A 1084 -8.28 -16.29 -11.74
CA GLY A 1084 -9.65 -16.16 -12.25
C GLY A 1084 -10.07 -14.92 -13.06
N MET A 1085 -9.31 -14.47 -14.06
CA MET A 1085 -9.81 -13.51 -15.06
C MET A 1085 -10.87 -14.09 -16.02
N VAL A 1086 -11.53 -13.18 -16.77
CA VAL A 1086 -11.86 -13.22 -18.22
C VAL A 1086 -13.32 -12.85 -18.54
N LEU A 1087 -13.49 -11.71 -19.24
CA LEU A 1087 -14.74 -11.09 -19.76
C LEU A 1087 -15.72 -10.54 -18.69
N GLY A 1088 -16.27 -9.32 -18.83
CA GLY A 1088 -16.02 -8.29 -19.85
C GLY A 1088 -17.19 -7.29 -19.97
N GLY A 1089 -16.91 -6.01 -20.26
CA GLY A 1089 -17.95 -4.99 -20.50
C GLY A 1089 -17.53 -3.58 -20.05
N CYS A 1090 -17.47 -2.64 -20.99
CA CYS A 1090 -16.99 -1.28 -20.75
C CYS A 1090 -18.12 -0.34 -20.26
N ILE A 1091 -17.76 0.67 -19.46
CA ILE A 1091 -18.22 2.08 -19.57
C ILE A 1091 -17.33 2.91 -18.64
N GLY A 1092 -16.70 3.94 -19.19
CA GLY A 1092 -16.01 4.99 -18.43
C GLY A 1092 -16.48 6.36 -18.93
N ALA A 1093 -16.66 7.30 -18.01
CA ALA A 1093 -16.88 8.72 -18.32
C ALA A 1093 -16.56 9.58 -17.09
N ILE A 1094 -15.45 10.30 -17.13
CA ILE A 1094 -15.17 11.42 -16.22
C ILE A 1094 -15.97 12.64 -16.73
N GLY A 1095 -16.41 13.52 -15.83
CA GLY A 1095 -17.33 14.61 -16.16
C GLY A 1095 -16.68 15.77 -16.90
N GLY A 1096 -16.80 15.81 -18.23
CA GLY A 1096 -16.44 16.96 -19.06
C GLY A 1096 -17.31 17.07 -20.33
N LEU A 1097 -17.88 18.25 -20.61
CA LEU A 1097 -18.71 18.47 -21.80
C LEU A 1097 -17.86 18.97 -22.98
N LEU A 1098 -17.25 18.05 -23.73
CA LEU A 1098 -16.61 18.37 -25.01
C LEU A 1098 -17.66 18.81 -26.05
N ILE A 1099 -17.39 19.92 -26.75
CA ILE A 1099 -18.21 20.40 -27.87
C ILE A 1099 -17.38 20.36 -29.16
N PHE A 1100 -17.62 19.36 -30.00
CA PHE A 1100 -17.04 19.29 -31.35
C PHE A 1100 -17.94 19.99 -32.39
N PHE A 1101 -17.41 20.97 -33.10
CA PHE A 1101 -18.07 21.54 -34.30
C PHE A 1101 -17.33 21.13 -35.58
N ARG A 1102 -17.90 20.16 -36.31
CA ARG A 1102 -17.36 19.67 -37.59
C ARG A 1102 -18.09 20.27 -38.80
N LEU A 1103 -18.07 21.60 -38.96
CA LEU A 1103 -18.36 22.33 -40.21
C LEU A 1103 -18.03 23.83 -40.08
N LYS A 1104 -17.94 24.56 -41.20
CA LYS A 1104 -17.52 25.98 -41.24
C LYS A 1104 -18.63 26.94 -40.77
N ASN A 1105 -18.20 28.02 -40.13
CA ASN A 1105 -18.97 29.21 -39.71
C ASN A 1105 -20.08 28.94 -38.66
N VAL A 1106 -19.71 29.06 -37.39
CA VAL A 1106 -20.65 29.27 -36.27
C VAL A 1106 -20.53 30.73 -35.80
N SER A 1107 -21.63 31.29 -35.30
CA SER A 1107 -21.77 32.68 -34.87
C SER A 1107 -22.21 32.70 -33.41
N ILE A 1108 -21.55 33.51 -32.57
CA ILE A 1108 -21.92 33.66 -31.15
C ILE A 1108 -23.05 34.70 -31.05
N ASP A 1109 -24.28 34.25 -31.26
CA ASP A 1109 -25.49 35.08 -31.19
C ASP A 1109 -26.20 34.92 -29.84
N GLY A 1110 -25.78 35.72 -28.85
CA GLY A 1110 -26.49 35.84 -27.57
C GLY A 1110 -25.68 36.48 -26.44
N PHE A 1111 -26.26 37.48 -25.76
CA PHE A 1111 -25.76 38.04 -24.50
C PHE A 1111 -26.87 38.02 -23.44
N ILE A 1112 -26.51 37.84 -22.17
CA ILE A 1112 -27.42 38.02 -21.03
C ILE A 1112 -26.85 39.10 -20.10
N TYR A 1113 -27.72 39.99 -19.62
CA TYR A 1113 -27.39 41.18 -18.83
C TYR A 1113 -28.14 41.20 -17.49
N MET A 1114 -27.46 41.41 -16.37
CA MET A 1114 -28.10 41.68 -15.07
C MET A 1114 -27.39 42.81 -14.31
N LYS A 1115 -28.18 43.62 -13.61
CA LYS A 1115 -27.74 44.81 -12.84
C LYS A 1115 -26.71 45.71 -13.57
N ASN A 1116 -26.99 45.96 -14.86
CA ASN A 1116 -26.17 46.75 -15.80
C ASN A 1116 -24.71 46.28 -15.95
N ARG A 1117 -24.41 45.01 -15.63
CA ARG A 1117 -23.16 44.34 -16.03
C ARG A 1117 -23.45 43.19 -17.00
N LYS A 1118 -22.50 42.96 -17.90
CA LYS A 1118 -22.50 41.90 -18.91
C LYS A 1118 -21.54 40.81 -18.41
N ILE A 1119 -21.97 39.56 -18.48
CA ILE A 1119 -21.24 38.40 -17.93
C ILE A 1119 -21.44 37.21 -18.90
N VAL A 1120 -20.40 36.40 -19.06
CA VAL A 1120 -20.41 35.10 -19.77
C VAL A 1120 -19.99 34.03 -18.74
N PRO A 1121 -20.58 32.82 -18.76
CA PRO A 1121 -20.49 31.89 -17.63
C PRO A 1121 -19.11 31.27 -17.42
N PHE A 1122 -18.79 30.97 -16.16
CA PHE A 1122 -17.59 30.24 -15.78
C PHE A 1122 -17.63 28.78 -16.27
N PHE A 1123 -16.79 28.46 -17.25
CA PHE A 1123 -15.79 27.38 -17.20
C PHE A 1123 -14.65 27.74 -18.19
N LYS A 1124 -13.44 27.18 -18.00
CA LYS A 1124 -12.24 27.53 -18.79
C LYS A 1124 -12.51 27.32 -20.29
N SER A 1125 -12.72 28.41 -21.03
CA SER A 1125 -13.25 28.36 -22.39
C SER A 1125 -12.13 28.21 -23.42
N ILE A 1126 -11.98 26.99 -23.94
CA ILE A 1126 -11.00 26.62 -24.97
C ILE A 1126 -11.63 26.79 -26.36
N ILE A 1127 -10.99 27.57 -27.22
CA ILE A 1127 -11.46 27.89 -28.57
C ILE A 1127 -10.42 27.45 -29.58
N VAL A 1128 -10.82 26.61 -30.53
CA VAL A 1128 -9.94 26.08 -31.58
C VAL A 1128 -10.31 26.73 -32.92
N GLY A 1129 -9.54 27.74 -33.33
CA GLY A 1129 -9.80 28.56 -34.52
C GLY A 1129 -10.35 29.98 -34.24
N PRO A 1130 -10.99 30.64 -35.23
CA PRO A 1130 -11.31 32.07 -35.18
C PRO A 1130 -12.44 32.41 -34.21
N VAL A 1131 -12.20 33.34 -33.29
CA VAL A 1131 -13.25 33.98 -32.48
C VAL A 1131 -14.06 34.93 -33.36
N SER A 1132 -15.37 35.00 -33.13
CA SER A 1132 -16.32 35.82 -33.91
C SER A 1132 -17.35 36.48 -33.00
N VAL A 1133 -17.50 37.81 -33.10
CA VAL A 1133 -18.45 38.62 -32.31
C VAL A 1133 -19.43 39.31 -33.24
N ARG A 1134 -20.74 39.07 -33.07
CA ARG A 1134 -21.81 39.75 -33.84
C ARG A 1134 -22.54 40.79 -32.98
N ILE A 1135 -22.99 41.87 -33.61
CA ILE A 1135 -23.83 42.92 -33.02
C ILE A 1135 -25.03 43.18 -33.96
N PRO A 1136 -26.29 42.86 -33.57
CA PRO A 1136 -27.41 42.75 -34.51
C PRO A 1136 -28.26 44.03 -34.79
N ASP A 1137 -27.94 45.19 -34.18
CA ASP A 1137 -28.54 46.53 -34.41
C ASP A 1137 -30.04 46.72 -34.00
N GLU A 1138 -30.73 47.88 -34.03
CA GLU A 1138 -30.70 49.10 -34.90
C GLU A 1138 -30.46 50.47 -34.20
N HIS A 1139 -29.85 50.55 -33.01
CA HIS A 1139 -29.76 51.80 -32.20
C HIS A 1139 -28.34 52.15 -31.67
N LEU A 1140 -27.28 51.74 -32.36
CA LEU A 1140 -25.89 52.01 -31.94
C LEU A 1140 -25.17 52.99 -32.89
N SER A 1141 -24.26 53.80 -32.35
CA SER A 1141 -23.44 54.76 -33.11
C SER A 1141 -22.03 54.23 -33.42
N LYS A 1142 -21.44 53.45 -32.50
CA LYS A 1142 -20.11 52.86 -32.64
C LYS A 1142 -19.97 51.57 -31.84
N ALA A 1143 -19.13 50.65 -32.30
CA ALA A 1143 -18.63 49.51 -31.54
C ALA A 1143 -17.11 49.40 -31.66
N GLU A 1144 -16.47 48.92 -30.61
CA GLU A 1144 -15.02 48.80 -30.45
C GLU A 1144 -14.69 47.40 -29.91
N PHE A 1145 -13.72 46.73 -30.52
CA PHE A 1145 -13.31 45.37 -30.17
C PHE A 1145 -11.90 45.38 -29.57
N TYR A 1146 -11.78 44.95 -28.32
CA TYR A 1146 -10.55 44.98 -27.54
C TYR A 1146 -10.09 43.56 -27.21
N VAL A 1147 -8.80 43.28 -27.35
CA VAL A 1147 -8.19 42.03 -26.86
C VAL A 1147 -6.97 42.37 -26.01
N ASP A 1148 -6.90 41.78 -24.82
CA ASP A 1148 -5.91 42.06 -23.78
C ASP A 1148 -5.84 43.56 -23.43
N GLY A 1149 -7.01 44.19 -23.31
CA GLY A 1149 -7.18 45.64 -23.12
C GLY A 1149 -6.80 46.52 -24.32
N VAL A 1150 -6.28 45.97 -25.41
CA VAL A 1150 -5.83 46.71 -26.60
C VAL A 1150 -6.90 46.72 -27.69
N LEU A 1151 -7.32 47.92 -28.13
CA LEU A 1151 -8.24 48.09 -29.26
C LEU A 1151 -7.66 47.44 -30.53
N LYS A 1152 -8.42 46.55 -31.15
CA LYS A 1152 -8.05 45.84 -32.38
C LYS A 1152 -8.82 46.34 -33.61
N ASP A 1153 -10.08 46.76 -33.43
CA ASP A 1153 -10.93 47.26 -34.51
C ASP A 1153 -12.08 48.14 -33.98
N GLU A 1154 -12.62 49.03 -34.81
CA GLU A 1154 -13.84 49.79 -34.52
C GLU A 1154 -14.76 49.89 -35.75
N THR A 1155 -16.08 49.94 -35.52
CA THR A 1155 -17.09 50.10 -36.57
C THR A 1155 -18.17 51.08 -36.16
N THR A 1156 -18.64 51.90 -37.11
CA THR A 1156 -19.83 52.74 -37.00
C THR A 1156 -20.95 52.25 -37.94
N THR A 1157 -20.80 51.06 -38.53
CA THR A 1157 -21.80 50.42 -39.38
C THR A 1157 -22.24 49.09 -38.77
N PHE A 1158 -23.55 48.85 -38.85
CA PHE A 1158 -24.23 47.75 -38.19
C PHE A 1158 -25.33 47.19 -39.12
N PRO A 1159 -25.83 45.96 -38.89
CA PRO A 1159 -25.33 44.96 -37.93
C PRO A 1159 -23.90 44.53 -38.25
N ALA A 1160 -23.06 44.43 -37.21
CA ALA A 1160 -21.63 44.20 -37.33
C ALA A 1160 -21.26 42.73 -37.07
N LEU A 1161 -20.19 42.26 -37.71
CA LEU A 1161 -19.55 40.98 -37.42
C LEU A 1161 -18.04 41.18 -37.46
N TRP A 1162 -17.39 41.08 -36.31
CA TRP A 1162 -15.94 41.13 -36.16
C TRP A 1162 -15.39 39.72 -35.93
N GLN A 1163 -14.18 39.44 -36.45
CA GLN A 1163 -13.52 38.15 -36.28
C GLN A 1163 -12.03 38.33 -35.95
N TRP A 1164 -11.52 37.49 -35.05
CA TRP A 1164 -10.11 37.50 -34.65
C TRP A 1164 -9.50 36.10 -34.73
N ASN A 1165 -8.36 36.01 -35.42
CA ASN A 1165 -7.63 34.75 -35.69
C ASN A 1165 -6.10 34.98 -35.72
N GLU A 1166 -5.61 36.14 -35.32
CA GLU A 1166 -4.20 36.48 -35.45
C GLU A 1166 -3.40 35.95 -34.27
N LYS A 1167 -2.61 34.88 -34.50
CA LYS A 1167 -1.45 34.47 -33.68
C LYS A 1167 -1.70 34.15 -32.20
N ALA A 1168 -2.95 34.18 -31.75
CA ALA A 1168 -3.39 33.88 -30.41
C ALA A 1168 -3.00 32.45 -29.99
N PHE A 1169 -2.36 32.34 -28.82
CA PHE A 1169 -2.03 31.08 -28.15
C PHE A 1169 -1.93 31.36 -26.66
N MET A 1170 -2.42 30.45 -25.81
CA MET A 1170 -2.67 30.66 -24.38
C MET A 1170 -3.88 31.59 -24.08
N LYS A 1171 -3.94 32.06 -22.84
CA LYS A 1171 -5.01 32.87 -22.24
C LYS A 1171 -5.02 34.29 -22.80
N HIS A 1172 -6.19 34.76 -23.20
CA HIS A 1172 -6.45 36.14 -23.63
C HIS A 1172 -7.72 36.68 -22.96
N THR A 1173 -7.87 38.00 -22.88
CA THR A 1173 -9.13 38.66 -22.52
C THR A 1173 -9.79 39.35 -23.72
N LEU A 1174 -11.11 39.25 -23.86
CA LEU A 1174 -11.89 39.88 -24.92
C LEU A 1174 -12.91 40.82 -24.29
N GLU A 1175 -12.88 42.08 -24.70
CA GLU A 1175 -13.88 43.07 -24.36
C GLU A 1175 -14.47 43.65 -25.66
N THR A 1176 -15.74 44.04 -25.63
CA THR A 1176 -16.39 44.73 -26.74
C THR A 1176 -17.23 45.86 -26.16
N LYS A 1177 -16.91 47.10 -26.52
CA LYS A 1177 -17.66 48.29 -26.12
C LYS A 1177 -18.61 48.69 -27.25
N VAL A 1178 -19.82 49.10 -26.91
CA VAL A 1178 -20.82 49.62 -27.85
C VAL A 1178 -21.36 50.95 -27.33
N TYR A 1179 -21.65 51.87 -28.24
CA TYR A 1179 -22.03 53.26 -27.97
C TYR A 1179 -23.40 53.54 -28.56
N ASP A 1180 -24.27 54.24 -27.84
CA ASP A 1180 -25.54 54.74 -28.37
C ASP A 1180 -25.36 56.08 -29.12
N VAL A 1181 -26.45 56.59 -29.69
CA VAL A 1181 -26.45 57.85 -30.47
C VAL A 1181 -26.22 59.12 -29.65
N ASP A 1182 -26.40 59.05 -28.33
CA ASP A 1182 -26.13 60.15 -27.39
C ASP A 1182 -24.69 60.10 -26.83
N GLY A 1183 -23.95 59.02 -27.11
CA GLY A 1183 -22.54 58.81 -26.75
C GLY A 1183 -22.32 57.99 -25.48
N ASN A 1184 -23.36 57.40 -24.88
CA ASN A 1184 -23.20 56.52 -23.71
C ASN A 1184 -22.66 55.16 -24.13
N SER A 1185 -21.79 54.55 -23.31
CA SER A 1185 -21.12 53.28 -23.63
C SER A 1185 -21.53 52.12 -22.73
N ALA A 1186 -21.69 50.93 -23.30
CA ALA A 1186 -21.84 49.66 -22.59
C ALA A 1186 -20.75 48.66 -23.02
N SER A 1187 -20.17 47.92 -22.07
CA SER A 1187 -19.07 46.98 -22.31
C SER A 1187 -19.47 45.52 -22.08
N SER A 1188 -18.77 44.59 -22.75
CA SER A 1188 -18.68 43.16 -22.39
C SER A 1188 -18.26 42.90 -20.94
N GLY A 1189 -17.42 43.76 -20.36
CA GLY A 1189 -16.42 43.30 -19.41
C GLY A 1189 -15.34 42.47 -20.11
N GLU A 1190 -14.25 42.19 -19.42
CA GLU A 1190 -13.22 41.29 -19.94
C GLU A 1190 -13.65 39.82 -19.76
N MET A 1191 -13.70 39.08 -20.88
CA MET A 1191 -14.00 37.65 -20.91
C MET A 1191 -12.70 36.87 -21.11
N GLU A 1192 -12.39 35.94 -20.20
CA GLU A 1192 -11.21 35.08 -20.32
C GLU A 1192 -11.49 33.85 -21.21
N PHE A 1193 -10.57 33.56 -22.13
CA PHE A 1193 -10.61 32.37 -22.99
C PHE A 1193 -9.19 31.97 -23.43
N TYR A 1194 -9.05 30.75 -23.94
CA TYR A 1194 -7.79 30.21 -24.46
C TYR A 1194 -7.97 29.92 -25.95
N ILE A 1195 -7.12 30.46 -26.83
CA ILE A 1195 -7.11 30.05 -28.25
C ILE A 1195 -6.00 29.02 -28.49
N PHE A 1196 -6.33 27.99 -29.27
CA PHE A 1196 -5.38 27.17 -30.00
C PHE A 1196 -5.55 27.43 -31.49
N ASN A 1197 -4.59 28.12 -32.10
CA ASN A 1197 -4.67 28.56 -33.49
C ASN A 1197 -4.23 27.42 -34.42
N LEU A 1198 -5.18 26.59 -34.87
CA LEU A 1198 -4.93 25.65 -35.95
C LEU A 1198 -4.50 26.42 -37.19
N SER A 1199 -3.21 26.31 -37.53
CA SER A 1199 -2.66 26.97 -38.70
C SER A 1199 -3.41 26.48 -39.95
N LYS A 1200 -3.77 27.40 -40.86
CA LYS A 1200 -4.37 27.00 -42.14
C LYS A 1200 -3.32 26.25 -42.95
N SER A 1201 -3.35 24.92 -42.90
CA SER A 1201 -2.71 24.08 -43.90
C SER A 1201 -3.27 24.49 -45.26
N LYS A 1202 -2.44 25.17 -46.05
CA LYS A 1202 -2.68 25.27 -47.49
C LYS A 1202 -2.57 23.87 -48.07
N GLU A 1203 -3.34 23.65 -49.13
CA GLU A 1203 -3.33 22.47 -50.00
C GLU A 1203 -4.11 21.25 -49.48
N ASN A 1204 -5.24 21.02 -50.20
CA ASN A 1204 -6.02 19.79 -50.37
C ASN A 1204 -6.76 19.21 -49.16
#